data_AF-A0A380TBC3-F1
#
_entry.id   AF-A0A380TBC3-F1
#
_cell.length_a   1.000
_cell.length_b   1.000
_cell.length_c   1.000
_cell.angle_alpha   90.00
_cell.angle_beta   90.00
_cell.angle_gamma   90.00
#
_symmetry.space_group_name_H-M   'P 1'
#
loop_
_entity.id
_entity.type
_entity.pdbx_description
1 polymer ?
#
loop_
_entity_poly.entity_id
_entity_poly.type
_entity_poly.pdbx_seq_one_letter_code
_entity_poly.pdbx_strand_id
1 'polypeptide(L)'
;MRVRKNAKQLTSTERNLFIQAIQGLKARNSVLHPGSQSRYDDFVEVHLMAMMSIPNWGHGDSAFLPWHREMLFQFEQELRSVPGCASVTIPYWEWTREQSAANAGFPFTNDFIGQNGQAAAPNRVLYDAAAGGLFNPETWDAVVKDDPGDSADLRRRFGSRADAPNLPQNDALVTGVNSTFRQAIGSGDYLTLRSRSEDIHNLVHRWVNGSMIEMASPNDPVFYFHHAAIDRMWSIWRETHPALTSYVHNGGVQGHIPGQPMIFHHPGETAPWPGSMNPDGFADLHTQHGESVWYDTDRPIVSLDSGPTLALGDVPEGLTTYRAARFRVSAFRQVRFRITGAPAGNFGLTPMGANFTADPTYSPDPFDAFVWFQFHAVGAASQSATATIEAYFVDEEGYYAATEGGEVLLGTYTITLTAGVVPRASHSVVLALDRSGSMAAAAGGTSTRSSLLRTAAGVFHTLLLPDDQIGIVSFDDVTETPLALGLQSAGLGGSVSGPALDPRGMTAIGLGIQAGSAMLAGAAHPNRSLLVLTDGNQNVHPYVEELPAGTIHSRVYAIGFGLPGQVSDAVLNQITQNTDGDLVITGTLSTDAERFQLTKYFAQVLAGVTNANVILDPQGELTWGAEHQIPFTVTAADVSFVAIALSPLPPFVSFELIAPNGTVMRRTATGPNASYHEANDVAFYRVGLPADPADPKGSHAGIWTAVLRLEKLEEIRKHLQDDRLPPEAVVALMERKSLPYSFLAHATSNLDFRATARQDGMKPGAMIALSATLTEYGIPLESEARVWAEMVWPDGSTAPLKFTRTAPGRYEADLRAKAAGLYRFRVRAEGHTTAGDPFAREKGLTAGVFVGEPSDQNVGEEPHGRMPPRPDRADCPRAAVWELARRVLADSPKELFSDAVPPVPVPKPVPLDPKVKEEMRRKAASLPRGAHFPPPGGLQDGGHGDGGHGDGGTGHRES
;
A
#
# COMPACT_ATOMS: atom_id res chain seq x y z
N MET A 1 -24.11 13.46 1.61
CA MET A 1 -24.72 12.36 0.82
C MET A 1 -25.49 11.48 1.77
N ARG A 2 -26.66 11.00 1.35
CA ARG A 2 -27.60 10.21 2.16
C ARG A 2 -27.99 8.96 1.38
N VAL A 3 -28.10 7.83 2.06
CA VAL A 3 -28.55 6.55 1.47
C VAL A 3 -29.78 6.06 2.22
N ARG A 4 -30.92 6.00 1.52
CA ARG A 4 -32.16 5.40 2.01
C ARG A 4 -32.09 3.91 1.74
N LYS A 5 -31.99 3.13 2.82
CA LYS A 5 -31.83 1.68 2.73
C LYS A 5 -33.15 0.94 2.83
N ASN A 6 -33.18 -0.31 2.38
CA ASN A 6 -34.29 -1.21 2.70
C ASN A 6 -34.40 -1.36 4.23
N ALA A 7 -35.58 -1.16 4.82
CA ALA A 7 -35.80 -1.27 6.27
C ALA A 7 -35.35 -2.63 6.85
N LYS A 8 -35.41 -3.71 6.03
CA LYS A 8 -34.96 -5.06 6.38
C LYS A 8 -33.44 -5.22 6.43
N GLN A 9 -32.69 -4.34 5.76
CA GLN A 9 -31.22 -4.36 5.70
C GLN A 9 -30.56 -3.43 6.72
N LEU A 10 -31.33 -2.65 7.49
CA LEU A 10 -30.78 -1.81 8.56
C LEU A 10 -30.11 -2.66 9.65
N THR A 11 -28.92 -2.24 10.06
CA THR A 11 -28.26 -2.74 11.27
C THR A 11 -29.04 -2.30 12.53
N SER A 12 -28.82 -2.99 13.66
CA SER A 12 -29.45 -2.61 14.93
C SER A 12 -29.08 -1.18 15.35
N THR A 13 -27.87 -0.71 15.01
CA THR A 13 -27.43 0.67 15.25
C THR A 13 -28.23 1.68 14.43
N GLU A 14 -28.48 1.40 13.15
CA GLU A 14 -29.29 2.28 12.29
C GLU A 14 -30.76 2.30 12.73
N ARG A 15 -31.32 1.16 13.16
CA ARG A 15 -32.68 1.10 13.75
C ARG A 15 -32.77 1.95 15.02
N ASN A 16 -31.84 1.79 15.96
CA ASN A 16 -31.74 2.61 17.16
C ASN A 16 -31.65 4.12 16.83
N LEU A 17 -30.81 4.48 15.87
CA LEU A 17 -30.59 5.87 15.45
C LEU A 17 -31.87 6.51 14.88
N PHE A 18 -32.63 5.76 14.08
CA PHE A 18 -33.91 6.22 13.55
C PHE A 18 -34.96 6.41 14.65
N ILE A 19 -35.09 5.45 15.57
CA ILE A 19 -36.02 5.56 16.71
C ILE A 19 -35.67 6.75 17.61
N GLN A 20 -34.37 6.95 17.91
CA GLN A 20 -33.90 8.13 18.64
C GLN A 20 -34.26 9.44 17.93
N ALA A 21 -34.13 9.50 16.60
CA ALA A 21 -34.43 10.69 15.82
C ALA A 21 -35.94 11.05 15.86
N ILE A 22 -36.84 10.07 15.63
CA ILE A 22 -38.29 10.34 15.65
C ILE A 22 -38.78 10.72 17.07
N GLN A 23 -38.22 10.10 18.12
CA GLN A 23 -38.50 10.47 19.50
C GLN A 23 -37.98 11.88 19.83
N GLY A 24 -36.81 12.25 19.31
CA GLY A 24 -36.27 13.60 19.43
C GLY A 24 -37.16 14.67 18.77
N LEU A 25 -37.84 14.35 17.66
CA LEU A 25 -38.82 15.25 17.05
C LEU A 25 -40.13 15.35 17.84
N LYS A 26 -40.65 14.24 18.39
CA LYS A 26 -41.80 14.27 19.32
C LYS A 26 -41.50 15.05 20.61
N ALA A 27 -40.24 15.09 21.05
CA ALA A 27 -39.82 15.84 22.24
C ALA A 27 -39.52 17.34 21.97
N ARG A 28 -39.40 17.75 20.70
CA ARG A 28 -39.10 19.14 20.30
C ARG A 28 -40.41 19.89 20.04
N ASN A 29 -40.51 21.15 20.47
CA ASN A 29 -41.68 21.98 20.18
C ASN A 29 -41.92 22.13 18.67
N SER A 30 -43.20 22.10 18.29
CA SER A 30 -43.72 22.48 16.98
C SER A 30 -43.31 23.90 16.58
N VAL A 31 -43.14 24.12 15.27
CA VAL A 31 -42.96 25.43 14.64
C VAL A 31 -44.30 26.11 14.37
N LEU A 32 -45.33 25.33 14.01
CA LEU A 32 -46.66 25.84 13.68
C LEU A 32 -47.45 26.26 14.94
N HIS A 33 -47.43 25.42 15.97
CA HIS A 33 -48.15 25.56 17.23
C HIS A 33 -47.24 25.31 18.47
N PRO A 34 -46.32 26.23 18.79
CA PRO A 34 -45.37 26.05 19.89
C PRO A 34 -46.04 25.81 21.25
N GLY A 35 -45.73 24.68 21.88
CA GLY A 35 -46.18 24.34 23.23
C GLY A 35 -47.52 23.57 23.30
N SER A 36 -48.21 23.35 22.19
CA SER A 36 -49.36 22.44 22.08
C SER A 36 -49.10 21.24 21.16
N GLN A 37 -48.13 21.34 20.25
CA GLN A 37 -47.70 20.27 19.35
C GLN A 37 -46.17 20.06 19.38
N SER A 38 -45.72 18.92 18.85
CA SER A 38 -44.30 18.64 18.62
C SER A 38 -43.84 18.94 17.19
N ARG A 39 -42.53 18.94 16.95
CA ARG A 39 -41.95 19.10 15.61
C ARG A 39 -42.27 17.92 14.67
N TYR A 40 -42.59 16.76 15.22
CA TYR A 40 -43.11 15.65 14.41
C TYR A 40 -44.53 15.96 13.92
N ASP A 41 -45.38 16.52 14.79
CA ASP A 41 -46.79 16.78 14.50
C ASP A 41 -46.97 17.85 13.42
N ASP A 42 -46.04 18.81 13.29
CA ASP A 42 -45.98 19.75 12.16
C ASP A 42 -46.10 19.04 10.80
N PHE A 43 -45.42 17.91 10.61
CA PHE A 43 -45.46 17.16 9.35
C PHE A 43 -46.79 16.40 9.16
N VAL A 44 -47.42 15.98 10.26
CA VAL A 44 -48.76 15.39 10.24
C VAL A 44 -49.79 16.43 9.82
N GLU A 45 -49.72 17.64 10.39
CA GLU A 45 -50.62 18.75 10.06
C GLU A 45 -50.45 19.23 8.62
N VAL A 46 -49.20 19.41 8.14
CA VAL A 46 -48.92 19.78 6.75
C VAL A 46 -49.54 18.81 5.74
N HIS A 47 -49.49 17.50 6.01
CA HIS A 47 -50.13 16.49 5.18
C HIS A 47 -51.66 16.54 5.26
N LEU A 48 -52.22 16.62 6.47
CA LEU A 48 -53.66 16.78 6.71
C LEU A 48 -54.22 18.00 5.95
N MET A 49 -53.57 19.15 6.06
CA MET A 49 -53.96 20.39 5.37
C MET A 49 -53.87 20.26 3.85
N ALA A 50 -52.82 19.62 3.32
CA ALA A 50 -52.70 19.34 1.89
C ALA A 50 -53.81 18.42 1.40
N MET A 51 -54.23 17.44 2.21
CA MET A 51 -55.35 16.53 1.90
C MET A 51 -56.73 17.21 1.94
N MET A 52 -56.96 18.07 2.93
CA MET A 52 -58.23 18.81 3.12
C MET A 52 -58.41 19.97 2.12
N SER A 53 -57.35 20.43 1.48
CA SER A 53 -57.38 21.55 0.55
C SER A 53 -58.16 21.24 -0.74
N ILE A 54 -58.78 22.27 -1.32
CA ILE A 54 -59.48 22.20 -2.61
C ILE A 54 -58.92 23.30 -3.52
N PRO A 55 -58.14 22.95 -4.56
CA PRO A 55 -57.63 21.61 -4.91
C PRO A 55 -56.68 21.06 -3.82
N ASN A 56 -56.58 19.73 -3.75
CA ASN A 56 -55.62 19.03 -2.89
C ASN A 56 -54.20 19.31 -3.41
N TRP A 57 -53.24 19.62 -2.52
CA TRP A 57 -51.89 20.07 -2.90
C TRP A 57 -50.86 18.94 -3.08
N GLY A 58 -51.10 17.79 -2.46
CA GLY A 58 -50.16 16.66 -2.40
C GLY A 58 -50.62 15.42 -3.16
N HIS A 59 -51.86 15.37 -3.64
CA HIS A 59 -52.50 14.19 -4.26
C HIS A 59 -53.34 14.58 -5.48
N GLY A 60 -53.80 13.59 -6.25
CA GLY A 60 -54.78 13.73 -7.34
C GLY A 60 -54.26 14.32 -8.65
N ASP A 61 -53.18 15.11 -8.62
CA ASP A 61 -52.54 15.73 -9.78
C ASP A 61 -50.99 15.66 -9.67
N SER A 62 -50.28 16.43 -10.50
CA SER A 62 -48.91 16.16 -10.94
C SER A 62 -47.85 16.34 -9.86
N ALA A 63 -48.14 17.07 -8.78
CA ALA A 63 -47.26 17.19 -7.62
C ALA A 63 -47.11 15.92 -6.78
N PHE A 64 -47.94 14.87 -6.92
CA PHE A 64 -47.97 13.75 -5.97
C PHE A 64 -46.59 13.16 -5.62
N LEU A 65 -45.77 12.82 -6.61
CA LEU A 65 -44.42 12.28 -6.38
C LEU A 65 -43.42 13.34 -5.86
N PRO A 66 -43.23 14.52 -6.49
CA PRO A 66 -42.31 15.54 -5.99
C PRO A 66 -42.69 16.15 -4.63
N TRP A 67 -43.98 16.28 -4.32
CA TRP A 67 -44.47 16.84 -3.05
C TRP A 67 -44.07 15.92 -1.88
N HIS A 68 -44.28 14.62 -2.03
CA HIS A 68 -43.85 13.63 -1.03
C HIS A 68 -42.32 13.47 -0.98
N ARG A 69 -41.60 13.57 -2.12
CA ARG A 69 -40.11 13.61 -2.11
C ARG A 69 -39.56 14.81 -1.32
N GLU A 70 -40.20 15.98 -1.44
CA GLU A 70 -39.84 17.16 -0.65
C GLU A 70 -40.19 16.98 0.84
N MET A 71 -41.38 16.48 1.17
CA MET A 71 -41.76 16.17 2.54
C MET A 71 -40.79 15.18 3.20
N LEU A 72 -40.41 14.10 2.50
CA LEU A 72 -39.42 13.12 2.97
C LEU A 72 -38.06 13.77 3.24
N PHE A 73 -37.58 14.65 2.35
CA PHE A 73 -36.29 15.32 2.54
C PHE A 73 -36.29 16.27 3.74
N GLN A 74 -37.35 17.06 3.91
CA GLN A 74 -37.49 18.01 5.00
C GLN A 74 -37.65 17.29 6.34
N PHE A 75 -38.40 16.20 6.37
CA PHE A 75 -38.51 15.33 7.55
C PHE A 75 -37.15 14.70 7.89
N GLU A 76 -36.43 14.16 6.90
CA GLU A 76 -35.08 13.61 7.09
C GLU A 76 -34.09 14.65 7.62
N GLN A 77 -34.18 15.91 7.17
CA GLN A 77 -33.34 17.00 7.71
C GLN A 77 -33.64 17.31 9.18
N GLU A 78 -34.92 17.33 9.56
CA GLU A 78 -35.29 17.52 10.97
C GLU A 78 -34.83 16.33 11.82
N LEU A 79 -34.97 15.08 11.34
CA LEU A 79 -34.42 13.90 12.02
C LEU A 79 -32.89 14.03 12.22
N ARG A 80 -32.17 14.49 11.20
CA ARG A 80 -30.71 14.71 11.24
C ARG A 80 -30.28 15.85 12.16
N SER A 81 -31.18 16.80 12.43
CA SER A 81 -30.96 17.90 13.38
C SER A 81 -31.01 17.48 14.85
N VAL A 82 -31.59 16.31 15.15
CA VAL A 82 -31.65 15.76 16.52
C VAL A 82 -30.23 15.43 17.00
N PRO A 83 -29.83 15.84 18.23
CA PRO A 83 -28.49 15.57 18.76
C PRO A 83 -28.12 14.08 18.69
N GLY A 84 -26.99 13.78 18.04
CA GLY A 84 -26.50 12.42 17.80
C GLY A 84 -27.00 11.77 16.51
N CYS A 85 -28.02 12.31 15.85
CA CYS A 85 -28.69 11.69 14.70
C CYS A 85 -28.19 12.18 13.33
N ALA A 86 -27.09 12.92 13.25
CA ALA A 86 -26.61 13.58 12.01
C ALA A 86 -26.29 12.66 10.81
N SER A 87 -26.20 11.34 11.02
CA SER A 87 -26.04 10.33 9.96
C SER A 87 -27.34 9.60 9.59
N VAL A 88 -28.46 9.86 10.25
CA VAL A 88 -29.73 9.16 10.00
C VAL A 88 -30.28 9.45 8.60
N THR A 89 -30.97 8.47 8.05
CA THR A 89 -31.72 8.51 6.80
C THR A 89 -33.06 7.78 6.97
N ILE A 90 -34.04 8.10 6.13
CA ILE A 90 -35.33 7.40 6.11
C ILE A 90 -35.15 6.07 5.37
N PRO A 91 -35.46 4.92 5.97
CA PRO A 91 -35.49 3.65 5.25
C PRO A 91 -36.77 3.54 4.41
N TYR A 92 -36.74 2.74 3.34
CA TYR A 92 -37.95 2.38 2.60
C TYR A 92 -38.50 1.01 3.02
N TRP A 93 -39.82 0.84 2.94
CA TRP A 93 -40.48 -0.44 3.18
C TRP A 93 -40.76 -1.15 1.85
N GLU A 94 -40.08 -2.28 1.64
CA GLU A 94 -40.22 -3.10 0.44
C GLU A 94 -41.43 -4.05 0.54
N TRP A 95 -42.63 -3.50 0.40
CA TRP A 95 -43.89 -4.23 0.52
C TRP A 95 -44.17 -5.22 -0.62
N THR A 96 -43.44 -5.19 -1.75
CA THR A 96 -43.70 -6.11 -2.89
C THR A 96 -43.42 -7.57 -2.56
N ARG A 97 -42.70 -7.82 -1.46
CA ARG A 97 -42.21 -9.13 -1.01
C ARG A 97 -43.06 -9.77 0.06
N GLU A 98 -43.93 -9.00 0.72
CA GLU A 98 -44.68 -9.45 1.88
C GLU A 98 -46.11 -9.84 1.48
N GLN A 99 -46.46 -11.12 1.62
CA GLN A 99 -47.63 -11.69 0.90
C GLN A 99 -48.96 -11.67 1.69
N SER A 100 -48.96 -11.44 3.01
CA SER A 100 -50.20 -11.49 3.81
C SER A 100 -50.07 -10.77 5.15
N ALA A 101 -51.20 -10.47 5.80
CA ALA A 101 -51.24 -9.88 7.15
C ALA A 101 -50.57 -10.72 8.25
N ALA A 102 -50.41 -12.03 8.05
CA ALA A 102 -49.67 -12.91 8.96
C ALA A 102 -48.14 -12.87 8.74
N ASN A 103 -47.71 -12.37 7.58
CA ASN A 103 -46.30 -12.21 7.20
C ASN A 103 -46.10 -10.77 6.71
N ALA A 104 -46.34 -9.81 7.60
CA ALA A 104 -46.13 -8.38 7.36
C ALA A 104 -44.63 -7.99 7.37
N GLY A 105 -43.78 -8.85 7.95
CA GLY A 105 -42.33 -8.74 7.91
C GLY A 105 -41.75 -7.48 8.53
N PHE A 106 -40.59 -7.07 8.03
CA PHE A 106 -40.02 -5.75 8.33
C PHE A 106 -40.82 -4.67 7.55
N PRO A 107 -41.09 -3.51 8.15
CA PRO A 107 -40.49 -2.95 9.37
C PRO A 107 -41.21 -3.30 10.70
N PHE A 108 -42.28 -4.11 10.67
CA PHE A 108 -43.23 -4.27 11.78
C PHE A 108 -42.78 -5.25 12.88
N THR A 109 -41.53 -5.14 13.32
CA THR A 109 -40.93 -5.96 14.38
C THR A 109 -40.89 -5.21 15.70
N ASN A 110 -40.76 -5.95 16.82
CA ASN A 110 -40.59 -5.33 18.15
C ASN A 110 -39.36 -4.41 18.19
N ASP A 111 -38.24 -4.91 17.67
CA ASP A 111 -36.94 -4.22 17.62
C ASP A 111 -36.87 -3.14 16.52
N PHE A 112 -38.03 -2.67 16.04
CA PHE A 112 -38.12 -1.46 15.23
C PHE A 112 -39.37 -0.63 15.55
N ILE A 113 -40.36 -0.54 14.64
CA ILE A 113 -41.52 0.38 14.77
C ILE A 113 -42.81 -0.26 15.33
N GLY A 114 -42.69 -1.40 16.01
CA GLY A 114 -43.82 -2.13 16.61
C GLY A 114 -44.63 -2.96 15.62
N GLN A 115 -45.48 -3.85 16.14
CA GLN A 115 -46.19 -4.86 15.36
C GLN A 115 -47.59 -4.39 14.89
N ASN A 116 -48.39 -5.32 14.35
CA ASN A 116 -49.82 -5.13 14.10
C ASN A 116 -50.59 -4.88 15.41
N GLY A 117 -51.71 -4.16 15.34
CA GLY A 117 -52.58 -3.97 16.49
C GLY A 117 -53.52 -5.15 16.75
N GLN A 118 -53.91 -5.35 18.01
CA GLN A 118 -54.89 -6.37 18.40
C GLN A 118 -56.27 -5.76 18.65
N ALA A 119 -57.31 -6.44 18.16
CA ALA A 119 -58.70 -5.99 18.30
C ALA A 119 -59.19 -5.86 19.76
N ALA A 120 -58.54 -6.58 20.69
CA ALA A 120 -58.84 -6.50 22.13
C ALA A 120 -58.29 -5.23 22.82
N ALA A 121 -57.37 -4.51 22.18
CA ALA A 121 -56.74 -3.29 22.69
C ALA A 121 -56.82 -2.20 21.59
N PRO A 122 -57.97 -1.52 21.40
CA PRO A 122 -58.42 -0.72 20.24
C PRO A 122 -57.77 -0.82 18.84
N ASN A 123 -57.13 -1.94 18.48
CA ASN A 123 -56.16 -2.04 17.37
C ASN A 123 -54.93 -1.12 17.53
N ARG A 124 -54.61 -0.73 18.76
CA ARG A 124 -53.38 -0.04 19.18
C ARG A 124 -52.17 -0.89 18.81
N VAL A 125 -51.11 -0.26 18.31
CA VAL A 125 -49.85 -0.93 17.95
C VAL A 125 -49.29 -1.70 19.14
N LEU A 126 -48.81 -2.92 18.88
CA LEU A 126 -48.21 -3.77 19.89
C LEU A 126 -46.70 -3.63 19.95
N TYR A 127 -46.17 -3.82 21.15
CA TYR A 127 -44.78 -3.69 21.51
C TYR A 127 -44.47 -4.58 22.72
N ASP A 128 -43.24 -5.09 22.82
CA ASP A 128 -42.75 -5.82 23.98
C ASP A 128 -41.30 -5.36 24.30
N ALA A 129 -41.14 -4.71 25.45
CA ALA A 129 -39.85 -4.26 25.95
C ALA A 129 -38.93 -5.42 26.33
N ALA A 130 -39.48 -6.53 26.83
CA ALA A 130 -38.69 -7.70 27.24
C ALA A 130 -38.12 -8.45 26.03
N ALA A 131 -38.79 -8.37 24.88
CA ALA A 131 -38.30 -8.83 23.58
C ALA A 131 -37.36 -7.83 22.88
N GLY A 132 -36.78 -6.86 23.60
CA GLY A 132 -35.80 -5.91 23.07
C GLY A 132 -36.41 -4.82 22.17
N GLY A 133 -37.69 -4.49 22.37
CA GLY A 133 -38.36 -3.50 21.55
C GLY A 133 -37.79 -2.09 21.70
N LEU A 134 -37.83 -1.31 20.61
CA LEU A 134 -37.29 0.06 20.58
C LEU A 134 -38.37 1.16 20.62
N PHE A 135 -39.48 0.96 19.92
CA PHE A 135 -40.54 1.95 19.77
C PHE A 135 -41.70 1.68 20.73
N ASN A 136 -41.83 2.49 21.79
CA ASN A 136 -42.96 2.40 22.70
C ASN A 136 -44.18 3.19 22.17
N PRO A 137 -45.27 2.51 21.73
CA PRO A 137 -46.48 3.18 21.26
C PRO A 137 -47.28 3.84 22.40
N GLU A 138 -47.00 3.54 23.67
CA GLU A 138 -47.69 4.16 24.81
C GLU A 138 -47.23 5.60 25.09
N THR A 139 -46.09 6.00 24.52
CA THR A 139 -45.55 7.36 24.59
C THR A 139 -45.65 8.08 23.24
N TRP A 140 -46.53 7.61 22.36
CA TRP A 140 -46.67 8.08 20.99
C TRP A 140 -48.11 8.52 20.71
N ASP A 141 -48.50 9.63 21.32
CA ASP A 141 -49.82 10.21 21.10
C ASP A 141 -49.94 10.86 19.72
N ALA A 142 -51.04 10.57 19.02
CA ALA A 142 -51.52 11.30 17.87
C ALA A 142 -52.22 12.59 18.35
N VAL A 143 -51.54 13.73 18.19
CA VAL A 143 -52.07 15.05 18.60
C VAL A 143 -52.91 15.66 17.47
N VAL A 144 -52.40 15.60 16.24
CA VAL A 144 -53.10 16.00 15.01
C VAL A 144 -53.99 14.85 14.55
N LYS A 145 -55.26 15.14 14.23
CA LYS A 145 -56.31 14.16 13.94
C LYS A 145 -57.27 14.69 12.87
N ASP A 146 -57.92 13.79 12.15
CA ASP A 146 -58.97 14.13 11.18
C ASP A 146 -60.20 14.73 11.90
N ASP A 147 -60.70 14.04 12.94
CA ASP A 147 -61.76 14.53 13.81
C ASP A 147 -61.30 14.67 15.28
N PRO A 148 -61.77 15.68 16.05
CA PRO A 148 -61.42 15.83 17.46
C PRO A 148 -61.80 14.65 18.37
N GLY A 149 -62.71 13.78 17.89
CA GLY A 149 -63.16 12.57 18.60
C GLY A 149 -62.31 11.33 18.34
N ASP A 150 -61.32 11.38 17.43
CA ASP A 150 -60.48 10.23 17.11
C ASP A 150 -59.55 9.84 18.27
N SER A 151 -59.08 8.58 18.27
CA SER A 151 -58.17 8.10 19.31
C SER A 151 -56.85 8.86 19.28
N ALA A 152 -56.22 9.04 20.45
CA ALA A 152 -54.82 9.46 20.53
C ALA A 152 -53.85 8.28 20.33
N ASP A 153 -54.32 7.04 20.45
CA ASP A 153 -53.50 5.85 20.24
C ASP A 153 -53.05 5.71 18.77
N LEU A 154 -51.78 5.34 18.57
CA LEU A 154 -51.31 4.82 17.29
C LEU A 154 -51.95 3.44 16.99
N ARG A 155 -52.63 3.30 15.85
CA ARG A 155 -53.44 2.11 15.50
C ARG A 155 -52.99 1.47 14.18
N ARG A 156 -52.97 0.13 14.12
CA ARG A 156 -52.75 -0.67 12.89
C ARG A 156 -53.67 -1.89 12.86
N ARG A 157 -54.15 -2.30 11.69
CA ARG A 157 -54.97 -3.51 11.54
C ARG A 157 -54.79 -4.16 10.15
N PHE A 158 -53.62 -4.76 9.93
CA PHE A 158 -53.18 -5.28 8.63
C PHE A 158 -54.20 -6.18 7.92
N GLY A 159 -54.41 -5.94 6.63
CA GLY A 159 -55.22 -6.77 5.72
C GLY A 159 -56.70 -6.93 6.12
N SER A 160 -57.19 -6.14 7.07
CA SER A 160 -58.53 -6.33 7.66
C SER A 160 -59.68 -5.79 6.81
N ARG A 161 -59.37 -5.04 5.74
CA ARG A 161 -60.39 -4.49 4.82
C ARG A 161 -60.57 -5.39 3.61
N ALA A 162 -61.82 -5.59 3.20
CA ALA A 162 -62.14 -6.41 2.02
C ALA A 162 -61.64 -5.80 0.69
N ASP A 163 -61.41 -4.48 0.64
CA ASP A 163 -60.84 -3.75 -0.49
C ASP A 163 -59.31 -3.58 -0.41
N ALA A 164 -58.66 -4.19 0.59
CA ALA A 164 -57.20 -4.20 0.75
C ALA A 164 -56.70 -5.39 1.63
N PRO A 165 -56.97 -6.66 1.24
CA PRO A 165 -56.56 -7.82 2.04
C PRO A 165 -55.05 -8.14 1.93
N ASN A 166 -54.43 -7.80 0.80
CA ASN A 166 -53.04 -8.13 0.46
C ASN A 166 -52.25 -6.87 0.09
N LEU A 167 -50.93 -6.90 0.26
CA LEU A 167 -50.02 -5.86 -0.23
C LEU A 167 -49.84 -5.96 -1.75
N PRO A 168 -49.47 -4.85 -2.43
CA PRO A 168 -49.21 -4.87 -3.86
C PRO A 168 -47.96 -5.70 -4.19
N GLN A 169 -47.85 -6.22 -5.42
CA GLN A 169 -46.79 -7.12 -5.85
C GLN A 169 -46.09 -6.64 -7.14
N ASN A 170 -44.97 -7.25 -7.49
CA ASN A 170 -44.21 -6.93 -8.70
C ASN A 170 -44.97 -7.24 -9.99
N ASP A 171 -45.49 -8.46 -10.10
CA ASP A 171 -45.93 -9.05 -11.37
C ASP A 171 -47.38 -9.54 -11.37
N ALA A 172 -48.07 -9.49 -10.22
CA ALA A 172 -49.47 -9.89 -10.09
C ALA A 172 -50.33 -8.76 -9.51
N LEU A 173 -51.55 -8.62 -10.06
CA LEU A 173 -52.56 -7.72 -9.50
C LEU A 173 -53.16 -8.33 -8.23
N VAL A 174 -53.47 -7.48 -7.25
CA VAL A 174 -54.12 -7.87 -5.99
C VAL A 174 -55.42 -7.10 -5.81
N THR A 175 -56.30 -7.60 -4.94
CA THR A 175 -57.57 -6.94 -4.63
C THR A 175 -57.34 -5.53 -4.08
N GLY A 176 -57.94 -4.53 -4.72
CA GLY A 176 -57.89 -3.13 -4.28
C GLY A 176 -56.97 -2.20 -5.07
N VAL A 177 -56.35 -2.68 -6.15
CA VAL A 177 -55.48 -1.89 -7.05
C VAL A 177 -55.58 -2.40 -8.49
N ASN A 178 -55.34 -1.56 -9.49
CA ASN A 178 -55.34 -1.90 -10.92
C ASN A 178 -53.94 -1.90 -11.57
N SER A 179 -52.88 -1.78 -10.77
CA SER A 179 -51.49 -1.80 -11.22
C SER A 179 -50.60 -2.66 -10.33
N THR A 180 -49.64 -3.34 -10.95
CA THR A 180 -48.48 -3.93 -10.25
C THR A 180 -47.34 -2.90 -10.15
N PHE A 181 -46.30 -3.19 -9.36
CA PHE A 181 -45.09 -2.33 -9.30
C PHE A 181 -44.44 -2.21 -10.69
N ARG A 182 -44.23 -3.34 -11.39
CA ARG A 182 -43.62 -3.34 -12.74
C ARG A 182 -44.46 -2.58 -13.77
N GLN A 183 -45.79 -2.65 -13.67
CA GLN A 183 -46.68 -1.86 -14.53
C GLN A 183 -46.58 -0.36 -14.27
N ALA A 184 -46.35 0.07 -13.02
CA ALA A 184 -46.12 1.48 -12.71
C ALA A 184 -44.79 1.97 -13.31
N ILE A 185 -43.66 1.31 -13.02
CA ILE A 185 -42.34 1.70 -13.57
C ILE A 185 -42.19 1.46 -15.08
N GLY A 186 -43.05 0.64 -15.69
CA GLY A 186 -43.13 0.46 -17.15
C GLY A 186 -44.04 1.47 -17.87
N SER A 187 -44.48 2.54 -17.20
CA SER A 187 -45.37 3.55 -17.80
C SER A 187 -44.62 4.44 -18.79
N GLY A 188 -45.13 4.63 -20.01
CA GLY A 188 -44.45 5.45 -21.03
C GLY A 188 -44.45 6.96 -20.77
N ASP A 189 -45.21 7.43 -19.77
CA ASP A 189 -45.34 8.84 -19.40
C ASP A 189 -45.55 9.00 -17.88
N TYR A 190 -45.28 10.21 -17.39
CA TYR A 190 -45.37 10.51 -15.95
C TYR A 190 -46.79 10.51 -15.38
N LEU A 191 -47.82 10.92 -16.14
CA LEU A 191 -49.19 10.94 -15.61
C LEU A 191 -49.69 9.51 -15.38
N THR A 192 -49.36 8.59 -16.30
CA THR A 192 -49.63 7.16 -16.13
C THR A 192 -48.83 6.56 -14.96
N LEU A 193 -47.54 6.89 -14.81
CA LEU A 193 -46.76 6.50 -13.62
C LEU A 193 -47.44 6.99 -12.34
N ARG A 194 -47.68 8.30 -12.24
CA ARG A 194 -48.21 8.97 -11.05
C ARG A 194 -49.55 8.34 -10.64
N SER A 195 -50.48 8.19 -11.59
CA SER A 195 -51.78 7.56 -11.35
C SER A 195 -51.67 6.12 -10.82
N ARG A 196 -50.79 5.30 -11.42
CA ARG A 196 -50.55 3.91 -10.97
C ARG A 196 -49.88 3.84 -9.60
N SER A 197 -48.90 4.72 -9.36
CA SER A 197 -48.17 4.84 -8.09
C SER A 197 -49.12 5.27 -6.97
N GLU A 198 -50.03 6.19 -7.25
CA GLU A 198 -51.03 6.70 -6.32
C GLU A 198 -52.12 5.65 -6.00
N ASP A 199 -52.56 4.83 -6.97
CA ASP A 199 -53.46 3.69 -6.73
C ASP A 199 -52.81 2.63 -5.81
N ILE A 200 -51.54 2.29 -6.09
CA ILE A 200 -50.71 1.39 -5.28
C ILE A 200 -50.49 1.95 -3.85
N HIS A 201 -50.17 3.23 -3.73
CA HIS A 201 -50.05 3.97 -2.48
C HIS A 201 -51.32 3.84 -1.64
N ASN A 202 -52.47 4.15 -2.25
CA ASN A 202 -53.76 4.11 -1.60
C ASN A 202 -54.14 2.69 -1.12
N LEU A 203 -53.71 1.64 -1.84
CA LEU A 203 -53.86 0.25 -1.39
C LEU A 203 -53.05 -0.02 -0.09
N VAL A 204 -51.80 0.43 0.00
CA VAL A 204 -50.97 0.19 1.19
C VAL A 204 -51.51 0.91 2.42
N HIS A 205 -51.97 2.17 2.27
CA HIS A 205 -52.67 2.90 3.33
C HIS A 205 -53.90 2.13 3.85
N ARG A 206 -54.76 1.65 2.93
CA ARG A 206 -55.92 0.80 3.28
C ARG A 206 -55.50 -0.53 3.93
N TRP A 207 -54.42 -1.15 3.47
CA TRP A 207 -53.95 -2.43 3.99
C TRP A 207 -53.44 -2.30 5.42
N VAL A 208 -52.64 -1.26 5.73
CA VAL A 208 -52.15 -1.03 7.10
C VAL A 208 -53.32 -0.71 8.02
N ASN A 209 -54.27 0.12 7.56
CA ASN A 209 -55.47 0.53 8.28
C ASN A 209 -55.13 1.23 9.63
N GLY A 210 -56.13 1.55 10.45
CA GLY A 210 -55.90 2.32 11.68
C GLY A 210 -55.42 3.73 11.34
N SER A 211 -54.37 4.21 11.99
CA SER A 211 -53.85 5.57 11.75
C SER A 211 -53.46 5.81 10.29
N MET A 212 -53.03 4.79 9.54
CA MET A 212 -52.68 4.93 8.12
C MET A 212 -53.86 5.18 7.16
N ILE A 213 -55.13 5.08 7.59
CA ILE A 213 -56.28 5.42 6.72
C ILE A 213 -56.77 6.87 6.89
N GLU A 214 -56.27 7.57 7.89
CA GLU A 214 -56.60 8.97 8.20
C GLU A 214 -55.82 9.92 7.27
N MET A 215 -56.34 11.13 7.04
CA MET A 215 -55.58 12.21 6.40
C MET A 215 -54.37 12.61 7.27
N ALA A 216 -54.48 12.47 8.59
CA ALA A 216 -53.39 12.53 9.56
C ALA A 216 -52.51 11.25 9.60
N SER A 217 -52.47 10.44 8.52
CA SER A 217 -51.69 9.20 8.44
C SER A 217 -50.18 9.27 8.77
N PRO A 218 -49.46 10.41 8.61
CA PRO A 218 -48.08 10.51 9.09
C PRO A 218 -47.92 10.36 10.63
N ASN A 219 -49.01 10.31 11.40
CA ASN A 219 -48.98 9.86 12.80
C ASN A 219 -48.29 8.48 12.97
N ASP A 220 -48.41 7.58 11.98
CA ASP A 220 -47.67 6.33 11.95
C ASP A 220 -46.30 6.52 11.28
N PRO A 221 -45.17 6.24 11.97
CA PRO A 221 -43.84 6.34 11.36
C PRO A 221 -43.66 5.52 10.08
N VAL A 222 -44.47 4.46 9.85
CA VAL A 222 -44.40 3.69 8.60
C VAL A 222 -44.80 4.49 7.37
N PHE A 223 -45.54 5.60 7.53
CA PHE A 223 -45.87 6.55 6.47
C PHE A 223 -44.62 6.92 5.67
N TYR A 224 -43.55 7.37 6.35
CA TYR A 224 -42.32 7.79 5.69
C TYR A 224 -41.60 6.65 4.98
N PHE A 225 -41.74 5.40 5.44
CA PHE A 225 -41.09 4.25 4.80
C PHE A 225 -41.87 3.79 3.57
N HIS A 226 -43.20 3.87 3.64
CA HIS A 226 -44.09 3.63 2.51
C HIS A 226 -43.87 4.69 1.42
N HIS A 227 -43.86 5.97 1.79
CA HIS A 227 -43.59 7.08 0.87
C HIS A 227 -42.17 7.04 0.30
N ALA A 228 -41.17 6.62 1.09
CA ALA A 228 -39.83 6.37 0.55
C ALA A 228 -39.81 5.24 -0.50
N ALA A 229 -40.70 4.23 -0.41
CA ALA A 229 -40.83 3.18 -1.43
C ALA A 229 -41.59 3.66 -2.68
N ILE A 230 -42.57 4.54 -2.53
CA ILE A 230 -43.24 5.23 -3.66
C ILE A 230 -42.25 6.18 -4.38
N ASP A 231 -41.43 6.89 -3.61
CA ASP A 231 -40.39 7.78 -4.14
C ASP A 231 -39.26 7.01 -4.86
N ARG A 232 -38.91 5.84 -4.32
CA ARG A 232 -38.00 4.87 -4.96
C ARG A 232 -38.55 4.36 -6.30
N MET A 233 -39.84 4.05 -6.38
CA MET A 233 -40.52 3.68 -7.64
C MET A 233 -40.36 4.78 -8.71
N TRP A 234 -40.44 6.05 -8.31
CA TRP A 234 -40.20 7.17 -9.21
C TRP A 234 -38.72 7.31 -9.62
N SER A 235 -37.77 7.05 -8.71
CA SER A 235 -36.32 6.96 -9.02
C SER A 235 -36.06 5.96 -10.15
N ILE A 236 -36.50 4.71 -9.96
CA ILE A 236 -36.38 3.60 -10.93
C ILE A 236 -37.02 3.97 -12.28
N TRP A 237 -38.22 4.58 -12.26
CA TRP A 237 -38.87 5.02 -13.50
C TRP A 237 -38.05 6.07 -14.26
N ARG A 238 -37.47 7.05 -13.57
CA ARG A 238 -36.65 8.09 -14.21
C ARG A 238 -35.35 7.52 -14.79
N GLU A 239 -34.68 6.60 -14.09
CA GLU A 239 -33.47 5.92 -14.57
C GLU A 239 -33.71 4.99 -15.78
N THR A 240 -34.94 4.48 -15.93
CA THR A 240 -35.36 3.68 -17.09
C THR A 240 -35.90 4.53 -18.25
N HIS A 241 -36.25 5.81 -18.00
CA HIS A 241 -36.77 6.76 -19.00
C HIS A 241 -35.93 8.05 -19.13
N PRO A 242 -34.59 7.98 -19.34
CA PRO A 242 -33.70 9.14 -19.34
C PRO A 242 -33.97 10.15 -20.47
N ALA A 243 -34.72 9.77 -21.50
CA ALA A 243 -35.10 10.65 -22.62
C ALA A 243 -36.24 11.64 -22.29
N LEU A 244 -36.93 11.49 -21.15
CA LEU A 244 -38.04 12.36 -20.77
C LEU A 244 -37.53 13.65 -20.09
N THR A 245 -37.50 14.73 -20.87
CA THR A 245 -36.98 16.05 -20.47
C THR A 245 -37.95 16.87 -19.61
N SER A 246 -39.25 16.55 -19.63
CA SER A 246 -40.23 17.03 -18.66
C SER A 246 -41.00 15.84 -18.10
N TYR A 247 -41.15 15.83 -16.78
CA TYR A 247 -41.84 14.80 -16.01
C TYR A 247 -42.96 15.40 -15.14
N VAL A 248 -43.42 16.62 -15.44
CA VAL A 248 -44.58 17.21 -14.78
C VAL A 248 -45.49 17.83 -15.85
N HIS A 249 -46.80 17.56 -15.76
CA HIS A 249 -47.75 18.02 -16.77
C HIS A 249 -48.04 19.52 -16.63
N ASN A 250 -48.05 20.23 -17.77
CA ASN A 250 -48.13 21.70 -17.81
C ASN A 250 -49.58 22.23 -17.81
N GLY A 251 -50.50 21.53 -17.16
CA GLY A 251 -51.96 21.76 -17.23
C GLY A 251 -52.70 21.59 -15.90
N GLY A 252 -51.96 21.67 -14.78
CA GLY A 252 -52.49 21.43 -13.44
C GLY A 252 -53.01 22.66 -12.70
N VAL A 253 -53.44 22.43 -11.46
CA VAL A 253 -53.83 23.45 -10.48
C VAL A 253 -52.61 24.05 -9.74
N GLN A 254 -52.78 25.21 -9.10
CA GLN A 254 -51.69 25.90 -8.37
C GLN A 254 -50.99 24.94 -7.38
N GLY A 255 -49.65 24.92 -7.42
CA GLY A 255 -48.82 23.96 -6.66
C GLY A 255 -48.44 22.68 -7.43
N HIS A 256 -49.13 22.36 -8.53
CA HIS A 256 -48.85 21.19 -9.40
C HIS A 256 -48.24 21.59 -10.75
N ILE A 257 -48.12 22.89 -11.01
CA ILE A 257 -47.62 23.45 -12.28
C ILE A 257 -46.08 23.55 -12.25
N PRO A 258 -45.36 23.15 -13.31
CA PRO A 258 -43.92 23.38 -13.46
C PRO A 258 -43.53 24.85 -13.23
N GLY A 259 -42.37 25.11 -12.64
CA GLY A 259 -41.87 26.45 -12.38
C GLY A 259 -42.54 27.20 -11.22
N GLN A 260 -43.56 26.62 -10.56
CA GLN A 260 -44.17 27.17 -9.34
C GLN A 260 -43.75 26.35 -8.10
N PRO A 261 -43.55 26.98 -6.92
CA PRO A 261 -43.31 26.23 -5.69
C PRO A 261 -44.51 25.36 -5.30
N MET A 262 -44.23 24.17 -4.79
CA MET A 262 -45.24 23.31 -4.15
C MET A 262 -45.76 23.95 -2.84
N ILE A 263 -47.01 23.64 -2.48
CA ILE A 263 -47.72 24.28 -1.35
C ILE A 263 -47.73 23.35 -0.14
N PHE A 264 -47.32 23.87 1.02
CA PHE A 264 -47.23 23.14 2.29
C PHE A 264 -47.86 23.87 3.49
N HIS A 265 -48.54 25.00 3.27
CA HIS A 265 -49.22 25.84 4.27
C HIS A 265 -50.16 26.82 3.56
N HIS A 266 -51.16 27.42 4.22
CA HIS A 266 -51.97 28.44 3.56
C HIS A 266 -51.19 29.77 3.41
N PRO A 267 -51.48 30.58 2.38
CA PRO A 267 -50.87 31.89 2.22
C PRO A 267 -51.08 32.80 3.43
N GLY A 268 -49.98 33.23 4.05
CA GLY A 268 -49.98 34.11 5.24
C GLY A 268 -49.82 33.39 6.57
N GLU A 269 -49.82 32.06 6.59
CA GLU A 269 -49.46 31.26 7.76
C GLU A 269 -47.94 31.06 7.88
N THR A 270 -47.50 30.58 9.04
CA THR A 270 -46.11 30.19 9.27
C THR A 270 -45.73 29.01 8.38
N ALA A 271 -44.73 29.17 7.52
CA ALA A 271 -44.21 28.04 6.75
C ALA A 271 -43.57 26.98 7.66
N PRO A 272 -43.79 25.67 7.43
CA PRO A 272 -43.27 24.61 8.29
C PRO A 272 -41.74 24.45 8.17
N TRP A 273 -41.12 24.92 7.08
CA TRP A 273 -39.68 24.96 6.85
C TRP A 273 -39.33 26.05 5.81
N PRO A 274 -38.06 26.50 5.72
CA PRO A 274 -37.65 27.53 4.77
C PRO A 274 -37.54 26.99 3.34
N GLY A 275 -38.34 27.54 2.43
CA GLY A 275 -38.30 27.22 1.01
C GLY A 275 -39.09 25.96 0.63
N SER A 276 -39.28 25.77 -0.67
CA SER A 276 -39.91 24.59 -1.28
C SER A 276 -39.36 24.46 -2.68
N MET A 277 -39.16 23.24 -3.16
CA MET A 277 -38.87 23.03 -4.57
C MET A 277 -40.14 23.17 -5.42
N ASN A 278 -39.93 23.39 -6.72
CA ASN A 278 -40.99 23.27 -7.73
C ASN A 278 -41.17 21.79 -8.07
N PRO A 279 -42.34 21.37 -8.59
CA PRO A 279 -42.56 20.00 -9.07
C PRO A 279 -41.49 19.51 -10.05
N ASP A 280 -40.94 20.40 -10.88
CA ASP A 280 -39.93 20.16 -11.90
C ASP A 280 -38.46 20.37 -11.42
N GLY A 281 -38.24 20.62 -10.12
CA GLY A 281 -36.90 20.85 -9.54
C GLY A 281 -35.97 19.63 -9.44
N PHE A 282 -36.51 18.42 -9.56
CA PHE A 282 -35.82 17.12 -9.45
C PHE A 282 -35.24 16.62 -10.79
N ALA A 283 -34.59 17.50 -11.54
CA ALA A 283 -34.03 17.14 -12.85
C ALA A 283 -32.88 16.11 -12.73
N ASP A 284 -31.99 16.32 -11.75
CA ASP A 284 -31.08 15.31 -11.23
C ASP A 284 -31.80 14.53 -10.11
N LEU A 285 -31.86 13.20 -10.25
CA LEU A 285 -32.56 12.32 -9.31
C LEU A 285 -31.87 12.23 -7.96
N HIS A 286 -30.55 12.38 -7.98
CA HIS A 286 -29.68 12.13 -6.85
C HIS A 286 -29.30 13.41 -6.12
N THR A 287 -29.87 14.57 -6.47
CA THR A 287 -29.58 15.88 -5.86
C THR A 287 -30.86 16.62 -5.48
N GLN A 288 -30.97 16.99 -4.20
CA GLN A 288 -32.09 17.76 -3.65
C GLN A 288 -31.54 18.86 -2.74
N HIS A 289 -31.91 20.13 -3.01
CA HIS A 289 -31.33 21.32 -2.37
C HIS A 289 -29.78 21.36 -2.34
N GLY A 290 -29.13 20.75 -3.34
CA GLY A 290 -27.67 20.64 -3.42
C GLY A 290 -27.04 19.53 -2.55
N GLU A 291 -27.84 18.77 -1.81
CA GLU A 291 -27.40 17.56 -1.12
C GLU A 291 -27.69 16.32 -1.96
N SER A 292 -26.74 15.36 -1.97
CA SER A 292 -26.96 14.11 -2.67
C SER A 292 -27.74 13.08 -1.84
N VAL A 293 -28.78 12.49 -2.43
CA VAL A 293 -29.69 11.51 -1.82
C VAL A 293 -29.88 10.34 -2.79
N TRP A 294 -29.66 9.12 -2.31
CA TRP A 294 -29.74 7.87 -3.08
C TRP A 294 -30.56 6.82 -2.33
N TYR A 295 -31.06 5.83 -3.06
CA TYR A 295 -31.44 4.52 -2.56
C TYR A 295 -30.25 3.56 -2.70
N ASP A 296 -30.15 2.58 -1.80
CA ASP A 296 -29.14 1.50 -1.92
C ASP A 296 -29.32 0.64 -3.20
N THR A 297 -30.49 0.72 -3.83
CA THR A 297 -30.82 0.01 -5.06
C THR A 297 -30.71 0.82 -6.36
N ASP A 298 -30.54 2.15 -6.30
CA ASP A 298 -30.45 3.01 -7.49
C ASP A 298 -29.35 2.53 -8.46
N ARG A 299 -29.47 2.87 -9.75
CA ARG A 299 -28.60 2.31 -10.79
C ARG A 299 -27.15 2.80 -10.62
N PRO A 300 -26.16 1.88 -10.51
CA PRO A 300 -24.76 2.27 -10.45
C PRO A 300 -24.31 3.14 -11.64
N ILE A 301 -23.58 4.21 -11.36
CA ILE A 301 -22.96 5.06 -12.38
C ILE A 301 -21.50 4.64 -12.51
N VAL A 302 -21.07 4.31 -13.74
CA VAL A 302 -19.71 3.81 -14.03
C VAL A 302 -19.08 4.57 -15.19
N SER A 303 -17.88 5.12 -14.98
CA SER A 303 -17.08 5.76 -16.02
C SER A 303 -15.69 5.14 -16.11
N LEU A 304 -15.14 5.04 -17.32
CA LEU A 304 -13.75 4.62 -17.55
C LEU A 304 -12.84 5.84 -17.34
N ASP A 305 -12.05 5.80 -16.27
CA ASP A 305 -11.25 6.92 -15.78
C ASP A 305 -9.80 6.87 -16.29
N SER A 306 -9.27 5.67 -16.58
CA SER A 306 -7.95 5.51 -17.22
C SER A 306 -7.90 5.92 -18.70
N GLY A 307 -9.00 6.41 -19.27
CA GLY A 307 -9.13 6.73 -20.69
C GLY A 307 -9.21 5.49 -21.60
N PRO A 308 -9.43 5.69 -22.92
CA PRO A 308 -9.68 4.61 -23.88
C PRO A 308 -8.43 3.83 -24.29
N THR A 309 -7.23 4.25 -23.86
CA THR A 309 -5.95 3.61 -24.20
C THR A 309 -5.17 3.32 -22.94
N LEU A 310 -4.82 2.06 -22.71
CA LEU A 310 -4.01 1.60 -21.60
C LEU A 310 -2.62 1.23 -22.10
N ALA A 311 -1.65 2.11 -21.89
CA ALA A 311 -0.24 1.85 -22.21
C ALA A 311 0.44 1.08 -21.07
N LEU A 312 1.05 -0.07 -21.35
CA LEU A 312 1.85 -0.84 -20.39
C LEU A 312 3.35 -0.44 -20.39
N GLY A 313 3.72 0.54 -21.23
CA GLY A 313 5.07 1.05 -21.36
C GLY A 313 5.98 0.16 -22.20
N ASP A 314 7.27 0.47 -22.17
CA ASP A 314 8.32 -0.37 -22.75
C ASP A 314 8.69 -1.49 -21.77
N VAL A 315 8.58 -2.74 -22.23
CA VAL A 315 8.78 -3.93 -21.40
C VAL A 315 9.96 -4.74 -21.96
N PRO A 316 10.98 -5.07 -21.14
CA PRO A 316 12.10 -5.88 -21.58
C PRO A 316 11.68 -7.26 -22.08
N GLU A 317 12.27 -7.69 -23.20
CA GLU A 317 11.96 -8.97 -23.82
C GLU A 317 12.10 -10.16 -22.85
N GLY A 318 11.12 -11.07 -22.90
CA GLY A 318 10.97 -12.23 -22.03
C GLY A 318 10.27 -11.96 -20.69
N LEU A 319 9.96 -10.70 -20.34
CA LEU A 319 9.25 -10.37 -19.10
C LEU A 319 7.73 -10.26 -19.31
N THR A 320 6.99 -10.56 -18.24
CA THR A 320 5.54 -10.29 -18.16
C THR A 320 5.30 -9.10 -17.24
N THR A 321 4.41 -8.19 -17.64
CA THR A 321 3.91 -7.08 -16.82
C THR A 321 2.38 -7.10 -16.78
N TYR A 322 1.79 -6.37 -15.83
CA TYR A 322 0.35 -6.28 -15.64
C TYR A 322 -0.07 -4.82 -15.43
N ARG A 323 -1.23 -4.43 -15.96
CA ARG A 323 -1.81 -3.10 -15.73
C ARG A 323 -3.34 -3.16 -15.74
N ALA A 324 -3.98 -2.33 -14.93
CA ALA A 324 -5.43 -2.19 -14.90
C ALA A 324 -5.96 -1.01 -15.72
N ALA A 325 -7.11 -1.22 -16.35
CA ALA A 325 -8.05 -0.14 -16.63
C ALA A 325 -8.75 0.27 -15.33
N ARG A 326 -8.77 1.57 -15.03
CA ARG A 326 -9.44 2.12 -13.84
C ARG A 326 -10.83 2.62 -14.21
N PHE A 327 -11.82 2.16 -13.47
CA PHE A 327 -13.20 2.63 -13.54
C PHE A 327 -13.54 3.39 -12.26
N ARG A 328 -14.24 4.52 -12.40
CA ARG A 328 -14.78 5.28 -11.27
C ARG A 328 -16.26 4.93 -11.13
N VAL A 329 -16.66 4.50 -9.93
CA VAL A 329 -17.97 3.90 -9.66
C VAL A 329 -18.69 4.67 -8.56
N SER A 330 -19.91 5.13 -8.83
CA SER A 330 -20.83 5.66 -7.82
C SER A 330 -21.98 4.68 -7.66
N ALA A 331 -22.00 3.95 -6.54
CA ALA A 331 -22.98 2.90 -6.26
C ALA A 331 -23.05 2.57 -4.77
N PHE A 332 -24.20 2.06 -4.33
CA PHE A 332 -24.38 1.47 -2.99
C PHE A 332 -24.69 -0.04 -3.04
N ARG A 333 -24.52 -0.65 -4.22
CA ARG A 333 -24.62 -2.09 -4.48
C ARG A 333 -23.42 -2.57 -5.29
N GLN A 334 -23.12 -3.87 -5.23
CA GLN A 334 -21.99 -4.48 -5.93
C GLN A 334 -22.07 -4.26 -7.45
N VAL A 335 -20.97 -3.79 -8.04
CA VAL A 335 -20.79 -3.71 -9.49
C VAL A 335 -19.86 -4.83 -9.93
N ARG A 336 -20.14 -5.41 -11.11
CA ARG A 336 -19.38 -6.49 -11.71
C ARG A 336 -18.84 -6.06 -13.05
N PHE A 337 -17.66 -6.54 -13.39
CA PHE A 337 -16.99 -6.30 -14.67
C PHE A 337 -16.61 -7.64 -15.28
N ARG A 338 -16.86 -7.81 -16.58
CA ARG A 338 -16.39 -8.97 -17.34
C ARG A 338 -15.71 -8.57 -18.64
N ILE A 339 -14.59 -9.22 -18.95
CA ILE A 339 -13.91 -9.08 -20.24
C ILE A 339 -14.61 -10.02 -21.24
N THR A 340 -15.42 -9.45 -22.14
CA THR A 340 -16.14 -10.21 -23.19
C THR A 340 -15.35 -10.31 -24.49
N GLY A 341 -14.51 -9.32 -24.78
CA GLY A 341 -13.50 -9.38 -25.83
C GLY A 341 -12.11 -9.45 -25.19
N ALA A 342 -11.56 -10.65 -25.07
CA ALA A 342 -10.20 -10.82 -24.54
C ALA A 342 -9.15 -10.33 -25.56
N PRO A 343 -8.06 -9.68 -25.10
CA PRO A 343 -7.00 -9.26 -25.99
C PRO A 343 -6.18 -10.44 -26.51
N ALA A 344 -5.48 -10.21 -27.62
CA ALA A 344 -4.77 -11.23 -28.38
C ALA A 344 -3.28 -10.92 -28.54
N GLY A 345 -2.54 -11.89 -29.09
CA GLY A 345 -1.09 -11.82 -29.22
C GLY A 345 -0.41 -11.97 -27.87
N ASN A 346 0.46 -11.03 -27.53
CA ASN A 346 1.18 -11.02 -26.26
C ASN A 346 0.38 -10.43 -25.09
N PHE A 347 -0.76 -9.79 -25.37
CA PHE A 347 -1.70 -9.35 -24.35
C PHE A 347 -2.63 -10.48 -23.96
N GLY A 348 -3.10 -10.52 -22.71
CA GLY A 348 -4.04 -11.53 -22.25
C GLY A 348 -4.79 -11.17 -20.97
N LEU A 349 -5.56 -12.13 -20.48
CA LEU A 349 -6.13 -12.11 -19.13
C LEU A 349 -5.05 -12.40 -18.09
N THR A 350 -5.19 -11.86 -16.88
CA THR A 350 -4.32 -12.23 -15.76
C THR A 350 -4.75 -13.58 -15.16
N PRO A 351 -4.00 -14.16 -14.19
CA PRO A 351 -4.45 -15.33 -13.44
C PRO A 351 -5.79 -15.18 -12.72
N MET A 352 -6.30 -13.95 -12.54
CA MET A 352 -7.65 -13.68 -12.01
C MET A 352 -8.78 -14.07 -12.99
N GLY A 353 -8.44 -14.29 -14.27
CA GLY A 353 -9.41 -14.57 -15.32
C GLY A 353 -10.07 -13.32 -15.88
N ALA A 354 -11.33 -13.45 -16.30
CA ALA A 354 -12.07 -12.41 -17.04
C ALA A 354 -13.05 -11.59 -16.18
N ASN A 355 -13.31 -11.99 -14.93
CA ASN A 355 -14.38 -11.43 -14.10
C ASN A 355 -13.82 -10.72 -12.87
N PHE A 356 -14.33 -9.53 -12.58
CA PHE A 356 -13.91 -8.69 -11.46
C PHE A 356 -15.16 -8.14 -10.74
N THR A 357 -15.07 -7.96 -9.43
CA THR A 357 -16.14 -7.39 -8.60
C THR A 357 -15.64 -6.14 -7.90
N ALA A 358 -16.52 -5.16 -7.74
CA ALA A 358 -16.25 -3.93 -7.02
C ALA A 358 -17.37 -3.69 -6.01
N ASP A 359 -17.05 -3.90 -4.74
CA ASP A 359 -17.99 -3.74 -3.64
C ASP A 359 -18.07 -2.28 -3.19
N PRO A 360 -19.27 -1.77 -2.90
CA PRO A 360 -19.47 -0.37 -2.56
C PRO A 360 -18.87 -0.05 -1.20
N THR A 361 -17.98 0.94 -1.16
CA THR A 361 -17.76 1.67 0.10
C THR A 361 -18.98 2.55 0.34
N TYR A 362 -19.66 2.41 1.48
CA TYR A 362 -20.78 3.30 1.89
C TYR A 362 -20.26 4.72 2.23
N SER A 363 -19.77 5.40 1.19
CA SER A 363 -19.04 6.66 1.18
C SER A 363 -19.73 7.62 0.22
N PRO A 364 -19.67 8.95 0.43
CA PRO A 364 -20.11 9.93 -0.57
C PRO A 364 -19.26 9.92 -1.85
N ASP A 365 -18.01 9.47 -1.76
CA ASP A 365 -17.06 9.54 -2.87
C ASP A 365 -17.18 8.33 -3.81
N PRO A 366 -17.14 8.54 -5.14
CA PRO A 366 -17.00 7.45 -6.09
C PRO A 366 -15.74 6.64 -5.82
N PHE A 367 -15.84 5.32 -5.82
CA PHE A 367 -14.74 4.39 -5.55
C PHE A 367 -14.13 3.86 -6.85
N ASP A 368 -12.86 3.44 -6.77
CA ASP A 368 -12.13 2.89 -7.90
C ASP A 368 -12.37 1.38 -8.04
N ALA A 369 -12.71 0.94 -9.24
CA ALA A 369 -12.73 -0.46 -9.66
C ALA A 369 -11.65 -0.71 -10.72
N PHE A 370 -11.08 -1.92 -10.74
CA PHE A 370 -9.92 -2.25 -11.57
C PHE A 370 -10.15 -3.51 -12.39
N VAL A 371 -9.93 -3.44 -13.70
CA VAL A 371 -9.99 -4.58 -14.62
C VAL A 371 -8.61 -4.80 -15.20
N TRP A 372 -8.01 -5.96 -14.92
CA TRP A 372 -6.58 -6.21 -15.13
C TRP A 372 -6.26 -6.93 -16.44
N PHE A 373 -5.14 -6.55 -17.04
CA PHE A 373 -4.58 -7.13 -18.26
C PHE A 373 -3.12 -7.49 -18.05
N GLN A 374 -2.66 -8.56 -18.71
CA GLN A 374 -1.25 -8.92 -18.78
C GLN A 374 -0.65 -8.61 -20.16
N PHE A 375 0.66 -8.38 -20.21
CA PHE A 375 1.44 -8.36 -21.44
C PHE A 375 2.75 -9.12 -21.24
N HIS A 376 3.04 -10.08 -22.12
CA HIS A 376 4.30 -10.84 -22.14
C HIS A 376 5.18 -10.38 -23.31
N ALA A 377 6.30 -9.71 -23.03
CA ALA A 377 7.06 -8.98 -24.02
C ALA A 377 7.90 -9.90 -24.92
N VAL A 378 7.43 -10.22 -26.13
CA VAL A 378 8.17 -11.04 -27.11
C VAL A 378 8.04 -10.47 -28.53
N GLY A 379 9.15 -10.38 -29.27
CA GLY A 379 9.12 -10.08 -30.71
C GLY A 379 8.96 -8.60 -31.06
N ALA A 380 7.80 -8.20 -31.59
CA ALA A 380 7.65 -6.89 -32.24
C ALA A 380 7.78 -5.72 -31.24
N ALA A 381 8.60 -4.72 -31.60
CA ALA A 381 8.99 -3.62 -30.70
C ALA A 381 7.84 -2.70 -30.24
N SER A 382 6.71 -2.68 -30.95
CA SER A 382 5.49 -2.02 -30.50
C SER A 382 4.29 -2.90 -30.87
N GLN A 383 3.38 -3.06 -29.91
CA GLN A 383 2.24 -3.97 -30.01
C GLN A 383 0.99 -3.29 -29.45
N SER A 384 -0.17 -3.64 -30.01
CA SER A 384 -1.46 -3.17 -29.53
C SER A 384 -2.52 -4.27 -29.62
N ALA A 385 -3.53 -4.20 -28.75
CA ALA A 385 -4.64 -5.14 -28.75
C ALA A 385 -5.98 -4.52 -28.32
N THR A 386 -7.05 -5.01 -28.94
CA THR A 386 -8.45 -4.91 -28.53
C THR A 386 -8.74 -5.50 -27.14
N ALA A 387 -9.35 -4.80 -26.18
CA ALA A 387 -10.11 -5.47 -25.12
C ALA A 387 -11.49 -4.83 -24.94
N THR A 388 -12.52 -5.65 -24.72
CA THR A 388 -13.90 -5.19 -24.47
C THR A 388 -14.35 -5.65 -23.08
N ILE A 389 -14.80 -4.68 -22.28
CA ILE A 389 -15.23 -4.85 -20.89
C ILE A 389 -16.71 -4.49 -20.80
N GLU A 390 -17.52 -5.33 -20.17
CA GLU A 390 -18.89 -4.99 -19.77
C GLU A 390 -18.93 -4.74 -18.26
N ALA A 391 -19.43 -3.57 -17.86
CA ALA A 391 -19.81 -3.29 -16.48
C ALA A 391 -21.30 -3.57 -16.32
N TYR A 392 -21.69 -4.26 -15.25
CA TYR A 392 -23.06 -4.66 -14.98
C TYR A 392 -23.32 -4.81 -13.48
N PHE A 393 -24.57 -4.93 -13.08
CA PHE A 393 -24.95 -5.38 -11.74
C PHE A 393 -26.00 -6.50 -11.84
N VAL A 394 -26.19 -7.24 -10.74
CA VAL A 394 -27.28 -8.20 -10.60
C VAL A 394 -28.44 -7.51 -9.92
N ASP A 395 -29.57 -7.47 -10.61
CA ASP A 395 -30.80 -6.87 -10.12
C ASP A 395 -31.63 -7.92 -9.38
N GLU A 396 -31.23 -8.20 -8.14
CA GLU A 396 -31.86 -9.18 -7.24
C GLU A 396 -33.37 -8.98 -7.09
N GLU A 397 -33.84 -7.74 -7.16
CA GLU A 397 -35.25 -7.39 -6.99
C GLU A 397 -36.04 -7.32 -8.32
N GLY A 398 -35.35 -7.31 -9.47
CA GLY A 398 -35.98 -7.33 -10.80
C GLY A 398 -36.74 -6.06 -11.19
N TYR A 399 -36.32 -4.89 -10.72
CA TYR A 399 -36.93 -3.61 -11.10
C TYR A 399 -36.36 -3.00 -12.39
N TYR A 400 -35.12 -3.34 -12.72
CA TYR A 400 -34.40 -2.91 -13.91
C TYR A 400 -34.25 -4.05 -14.93
N ALA A 401 -34.16 -5.30 -14.44
CA ALA A 401 -34.07 -6.50 -15.27
C ALA A 401 -35.46 -7.09 -15.61
N ALA A 402 -35.55 -7.77 -16.75
CA ALA A 402 -36.76 -8.46 -17.21
C ALA A 402 -37.23 -9.59 -16.24
N THR A 403 -36.33 -10.10 -15.41
CA THR A 403 -36.60 -11.10 -14.36
C THR A 403 -35.78 -10.77 -13.12
N GLU A 404 -36.25 -11.19 -11.95
CA GLU A 404 -35.51 -11.06 -10.68
C GLU A 404 -34.20 -11.86 -10.73
N GLY A 405 -33.12 -11.29 -10.17
CA GLY A 405 -31.77 -11.84 -10.28
C GLY A 405 -31.15 -11.70 -11.69
N GLY A 406 -31.78 -10.98 -12.61
CA GLY A 406 -31.24 -10.73 -13.94
C GLY A 406 -30.05 -9.75 -13.93
N GLU A 407 -29.20 -9.86 -14.95
CA GLU A 407 -28.09 -8.91 -15.14
C GLU A 407 -28.55 -7.64 -15.86
N VAL A 408 -28.08 -6.48 -15.40
CA VAL A 408 -28.35 -5.17 -16.01
C VAL A 408 -27.04 -4.55 -16.46
N LEU A 409 -26.88 -4.39 -17.77
CA LEU A 409 -25.70 -3.76 -18.37
C LEU A 409 -25.68 -2.26 -18.04
N LEU A 410 -24.56 -1.80 -17.51
CA LEU A 410 -24.29 -0.39 -17.20
C LEU A 410 -23.56 0.29 -18.36
N GLY A 411 -22.63 -0.43 -19.00
CA GLY A 411 -21.93 0.02 -20.19
C GLY A 411 -21.00 -1.04 -20.75
N THR A 412 -20.69 -0.90 -22.03
CA THR A 412 -19.66 -1.67 -22.74
C THR A 412 -18.52 -0.71 -23.10
N TYR A 413 -17.31 -1.03 -22.69
CA TYR A 413 -16.12 -0.19 -22.83
C TYR A 413 -15.08 -0.96 -23.63
N THR A 414 -14.74 -0.45 -24.82
CA THR A 414 -13.60 -0.94 -25.60
C THR A 414 -12.37 -0.12 -25.25
N ILE A 415 -11.30 -0.79 -24.84
CA ILE A 415 -10.00 -0.17 -24.57
C ILE A 415 -8.94 -0.67 -25.55
N THR A 416 -8.01 0.20 -25.89
CA THR A 416 -6.82 -0.14 -26.68
C THR A 416 -5.66 -0.38 -25.74
N LEU A 417 -5.20 -1.62 -25.63
CA LEU A 417 -3.96 -1.93 -24.94
C LEU A 417 -2.78 -1.58 -25.86
N THR A 418 -1.73 -0.98 -25.33
CA THR A 418 -0.47 -0.73 -26.05
C THR A 418 0.74 -1.07 -25.19
N ALA A 419 1.80 -1.60 -25.79
CA ALA A 419 3.05 -1.91 -25.10
C ALA A 419 4.22 -1.89 -26.09
N GLY A 420 5.40 -1.52 -25.61
CA GLY A 420 6.65 -1.71 -26.32
C GLY A 420 7.33 -3.01 -25.88
N VAL A 421 8.01 -3.67 -26.82
CA VAL A 421 9.02 -4.69 -26.49
C VAL A 421 10.37 -4.06 -26.74
N VAL A 422 11.09 -3.74 -25.67
CA VAL A 422 12.49 -3.30 -25.79
C VAL A 422 13.38 -4.52 -25.64
N PRO A 423 14.49 -4.61 -26.41
CA PRO A 423 15.49 -5.64 -26.17
C PRO A 423 15.87 -5.61 -24.69
N ARG A 424 15.79 -6.77 -24.01
CA ARG A 424 16.25 -6.84 -22.63
C ARG A 424 17.71 -6.41 -22.62
N ALA A 425 18.01 -5.36 -21.85
CA ALA A 425 19.36 -4.83 -21.79
C ALA A 425 20.29 -5.95 -21.32
N SER A 426 21.12 -6.42 -22.25
CA SER A 426 22.11 -7.44 -21.98
C SER A 426 23.45 -6.76 -21.78
N HIS A 427 24.16 -7.16 -20.73
CA HIS A 427 25.35 -6.46 -20.26
C HIS A 427 26.59 -7.34 -20.43
N SER A 428 27.69 -6.76 -20.90
CA SER A 428 29.00 -7.40 -20.88
C SER A 428 29.90 -6.62 -19.94
N VAL A 429 30.29 -7.25 -18.83
CA VAL A 429 31.16 -6.65 -17.83
C VAL A 429 32.52 -7.34 -17.84
N VAL A 430 33.60 -6.57 -17.84
CA VAL A 430 34.92 -7.11 -17.50
C VAL A 430 35.40 -6.47 -16.22
N LEU A 431 35.85 -7.31 -15.29
CA LEU A 431 36.50 -6.90 -14.06
C LEU A 431 38.02 -6.90 -14.30
N ALA A 432 38.64 -5.72 -14.32
CA ALA A 432 40.09 -5.57 -14.31
C ALA A 432 40.53 -5.41 -12.85
N LEU A 433 41.10 -6.48 -12.28
CA LEU A 433 41.35 -6.62 -10.86
C LEU A 433 42.84 -6.61 -10.53
N ASP A 434 43.26 -5.64 -9.73
CA ASP A 434 44.61 -5.56 -9.20
C ASP A 434 44.91 -6.76 -8.29
N ARG A 435 46.11 -7.32 -8.46
CA ARG A 435 46.71 -8.37 -7.64
C ARG A 435 48.18 -8.08 -7.32
N SER A 436 48.58 -6.82 -7.40
CA SER A 436 49.93 -6.36 -7.05
C SER A 436 50.26 -6.68 -5.59
N GLY A 437 51.55 -6.57 -5.21
CA GLY A 437 51.99 -6.91 -3.85
C GLY A 437 51.27 -6.16 -2.72
N SER A 438 50.73 -4.95 -2.97
CA SER A 438 49.93 -4.18 -2.01
C SER A 438 48.63 -4.88 -1.60
N MET A 439 48.03 -5.68 -2.50
CA MET A 439 46.79 -6.42 -2.22
C MET A 439 46.95 -7.50 -1.13
N ALA A 440 48.19 -7.80 -0.71
CA ALA A 440 48.49 -8.63 0.46
C ALA A 440 48.25 -7.91 1.81
N ALA A 441 48.17 -6.58 1.80
CA ALA A 441 48.01 -5.79 3.01
C ALA A 441 46.69 -6.10 3.71
N ALA A 442 46.67 -5.90 5.04
CA ALA A 442 45.44 -5.92 5.81
C ALA A 442 44.49 -4.82 5.30
N ALA A 443 43.24 -5.18 5.03
CA ALA A 443 42.19 -4.20 4.76
C ALA A 443 41.61 -3.65 6.07
N GLY A 444 41.58 -4.50 7.10
CA GLY A 444 41.03 -4.29 8.43
C GLY A 444 40.47 -5.61 8.98
N GLY A 445 40.22 -5.67 10.29
CA GLY A 445 39.88 -6.92 10.97
C GLY A 445 40.91 -8.03 10.71
N THR A 446 40.46 -9.22 10.36
CA THR A 446 41.31 -10.37 9.98
C THR A 446 41.46 -10.58 8.46
N SER A 447 40.97 -9.64 7.64
CA SER A 447 40.91 -9.78 6.17
C SER A 447 42.06 -9.07 5.44
N THR A 448 42.54 -9.68 4.35
CA THR A 448 43.42 -8.99 3.38
C THR A 448 42.57 -8.22 2.37
N ARG A 449 43.19 -7.26 1.67
CA ARG A 449 42.55 -6.58 0.54
C ARG A 449 42.15 -7.59 -0.54
N SER A 450 43.01 -8.55 -0.85
CA SER A 450 42.71 -9.65 -1.77
C SER A 450 41.55 -10.56 -1.33
N SER A 451 41.34 -10.82 -0.03
CA SER A 451 40.21 -11.64 0.41
C SER A 451 38.88 -10.91 0.25
N LEU A 452 38.81 -9.62 0.61
CA LEU A 452 37.61 -8.81 0.40
C LEU A 452 37.28 -8.62 -1.09
N LEU A 453 38.30 -8.46 -1.94
CA LEU A 453 38.13 -8.43 -3.39
C LEU A 453 37.46 -9.71 -3.91
N ARG A 454 37.96 -10.88 -3.50
CA ARG A 454 37.41 -12.18 -3.93
C ARG A 454 35.94 -12.34 -3.52
N THR A 455 35.57 -11.93 -2.32
CA THR A 455 34.16 -11.89 -1.88
C THR A 455 33.32 -10.93 -2.72
N ALA A 456 33.78 -9.70 -2.94
CA ALA A 456 33.03 -8.69 -3.70
C ALA A 456 32.79 -9.11 -5.16
N ALA A 457 33.80 -9.69 -5.83
CA ALA A 457 33.66 -10.22 -7.18
C ALA A 457 32.71 -11.43 -7.26
N GLY A 458 32.72 -12.30 -6.24
CA GLY A 458 31.77 -13.42 -6.12
C GLY A 458 30.31 -12.99 -5.98
N VAL A 459 30.06 -11.99 -5.12
CA VAL A 459 28.71 -11.40 -4.97
C VAL A 459 28.27 -10.67 -6.24
N PHE A 460 29.16 -9.91 -6.89
CA PHE A 460 28.86 -9.23 -8.16
C PHE A 460 28.40 -10.21 -9.26
N HIS A 461 29.14 -11.31 -9.45
CA HIS A 461 28.74 -12.37 -10.37
C HIS A 461 27.37 -12.95 -10.02
N THR A 462 27.08 -13.13 -8.73
CA THR A 462 25.83 -13.74 -8.25
C THR A 462 24.61 -12.84 -8.48
N LEU A 463 24.80 -11.51 -8.46
CA LEU A 463 23.73 -10.52 -8.63
C LEU A 463 23.42 -10.20 -10.11
N LEU A 464 24.35 -10.46 -11.05
CA LEU A 464 24.10 -10.40 -12.50
C LEU A 464 22.97 -11.33 -12.95
N LEU A 465 22.38 -11.08 -14.12
CA LEU A 465 21.40 -11.99 -14.72
C LEU A 465 22.10 -13.19 -15.39
N PRO A 466 21.45 -14.38 -15.48
CA PRO A 466 22.05 -15.56 -16.11
C PRO A 466 22.53 -15.38 -17.56
N ASP A 467 21.91 -14.43 -18.27
CA ASP A 467 22.17 -14.10 -19.68
C ASP A 467 23.20 -12.97 -19.86
N ASP A 468 23.60 -12.27 -18.78
CA ASP A 468 24.67 -11.27 -18.84
C ASP A 468 26.02 -11.96 -19.06
N GLN A 469 26.96 -11.25 -19.68
CA GLN A 469 28.34 -11.69 -19.85
C GLN A 469 29.26 -11.09 -18.79
N ILE A 470 30.13 -11.92 -18.23
CA ILE A 470 31.18 -11.52 -17.30
C ILE A 470 32.53 -12.12 -17.70
N GLY A 471 33.58 -11.31 -17.60
CA GLY A 471 34.97 -11.70 -17.75
C GLY A 471 35.82 -11.11 -16.63
N ILE A 472 36.98 -11.72 -16.36
CA ILE A 472 37.92 -11.25 -15.34
C ILE A 472 39.32 -11.25 -15.94
N VAL A 473 39.98 -10.10 -15.82
CA VAL A 473 41.41 -9.89 -16.03
C VAL A 473 42.02 -9.60 -14.66
N SER A 474 43.13 -10.25 -14.32
CA SER A 474 43.94 -9.89 -13.15
C SER A 474 45.27 -9.29 -13.60
N PHE A 475 45.72 -8.23 -12.93
CA PHE A 475 46.94 -7.51 -13.30
C PHE A 475 47.88 -7.25 -12.13
N ASP A 476 49.17 -7.43 -12.40
CA ASP A 476 50.34 -7.06 -11.60
C ASP A 476 51.31 -6.30 -12.52
N ASP A 477 52.57 -6.74 -12.67
CA ASP A 477 53.46 -6.39 -13.78
C ASP A 477 53.18 -7.20 -15.07
N VAL A 478 52.27 -8.18 -15.01
CA VAL A 478 51.72 -8.89 -16.18
C VAL A 478 50.20 -8.93 -16.10
N THR A 479 49.53 -9.46 -17.13
CA THR A 479 48.09 -9.73 -17.12
C THR A 479 47.80 -11.21 -17.27
N GLU A 480 46.85 -11.72 -16.48
CA GLU A 480 46.24 -13.02 -16.65
C GLU A 480 44.72 -12.85 -16.88
N THR A 481 44.11 -13.87 -17.50
CA THR A 481 42.66 -13.94 -17.72
C THR A 481 42.07 -15.06 -16.85
N PRO A 482 41.79 -14.83 -15.56
CA PRO A 482 41.14 -15.82 -14.71
C PRO A 482 39.82 -16.35 -15.29
N LEU A 483 39.03 -15.49 -15.94
CA LEU A 483 37.75 -15.84 -16.54
C LEU A 483 37.64 -15.19 -17.93
N ALA A 484 37.60 -16.00 -18.97
CA ALA A 484 37.27 -15.52 -20.31
C ALA A 484 35.82 -15.04 -20.37
N LEU A 485 35.54 -14.01 -21.17
CA LEU A 485 34.21 -13.42 -21.29
C LEU A 485 33.18 -14.46 -21.75
N GLY A 486 32.22 -14.76 -20.87
CA GLY A 486 31.16 -15.75 -21.10
C GLY A 486 29.91 -15.42 -20.31
N LEU A 487 28.83 -16.17 -20.50
CA LEU A 487 27.57 -15.97 -19.76
C LEU A 487 27.76 -16.25 -18.27
N GLN A 488 27.09 -15.46 -17.42
CA GLN A 488 27.04 -15.66 -15.96
C GLN A 488 26.59 -17.08 -15.59
N SER A 489 25.65 -17.63 -16.35
CA SER A 489 25.15 -19.00 -16.21
C SER A 489 26.21 -20.10 -16.40
N ALA A 490 27.37 -19.80 -17.01
CA ALA A 490 28.51 -20.72 -17.08
C ALA A 490 29.29 -20.81 -15.74
N GLY A 491 29.11 -19.83 -14.84
CA GLY A 491 29.69 -19.76 -13.51
C GLY A 491 31.16 -19.31 -13.47
N LEU A 492 31.60 -18.89 -12.27
CA LEU A 492 32.99 -18.46 -12.01
C LEU A 492 34.02 -19.60 -12.01
N GLY A 493 33.60 -20.86 -11.93
CA GLY A 493 34.49 -21.99 -11.68
C GLY A 493 35.42 -21.73 -10.47
N GLY A 494 36.72 -21.98 -10.65
CA GLY A 494 37.75 -21.65 -9.67
C GLY A 494 38.39 -20.26 -9.85
N SER A 495 37.91 -19.42 -10.77
CA SER A 495 38.62 -18.22 -11.23
C SER A 495 38.80 -17.14 -10.15
N VAL A 496 37.87 -17.06 -9.20
CA VAL A 496 37.92 -16.09 -8.08
C VAL A 496 38.46 -16.71 -6.78
N SER A 497 38.64 -18.04 -6.72
CA SER A 497 39.19 -18.77 -5.56
C SER A 497 40.60 -19.33 -5.78
N GLY A 498 41.07 -19.40 -7.03
CA GLY A 498 42.40 -19.88 -7.42
C GLY A 498 43.51 -18.82 -7.31
N PRO A 499 44.75 -19.19 -7.65
CA PRO A 499 45.94 -18.36 -7.42
C PRO A 499 46.06 -17.16 -8.36
N ALA A 500 45.20 -17.03 -9.38
CA ALA A 500 45.30 -15.97 -10.37
C ALA A 500 45.00 -14.55 -9.81
N LEU A 501 44.41 -14.45 -8.61
CA LEU A 501 44.22 -13.22 -7.82
C LEU A 501 45.09 -13.20 -6.54
N ASP A 502 46.13 -14.04 -6.44
CA ASP A 502 47.05 -13.99 -5.30
C ASP A 502 48.01 -12.79 -5.42
N PRO A 503 48.19 -11.98 -4.35
CA PRO A 503 49.07 -10.82 -4.36
C PRO A 503 50.53 -11.13 -4.71
N ARG A 504 51.06 -10.48 -5.75
CA ARG A 504 52.46 -10.57 -6.17
C ARG A 504 52.82 -9.42 -7.11
N GLY A 505 54.11 -9.22 -7.39
CA GLY A 505 54.54 -8.31 -8.45
C GLY A 505 54.28 -6.83 -8.18
N MET A 506 54.41 -6.02 -9.24
CA MET A 506 54.22 -4.56 -9.23
C MET A 506 52.82 -4.18 -9.75
N THR A 507 52.55 -2.90 -10.02
CA THR A 507 51.20 -2.39 -10.33
C THR A 507 51.16 -1.70 -11.71
N ALA A 508 50.69 -2.41 -12.74
CA ALA A 508 50.51 -1.89 -14.11
C ALA A 508 49.01 -1.68 -14.44
N ILE A 509 48.40 -0.59 -13.95
CA ILE A 509 46.97 -0.30 -14.15
C ILE A 509 46.62 -0.22 -15.65
N GLY A 510 47.46 0.45 -16.46
CA GLY A 510 47.21 0.55 -17.91
C GLY A 510 47.21 -0.81 -18.60
N LEU A 511 48.08 -1.73 -18.19
CA LEU A 511 48.10 -3.10 -18.71
C LEU A 511 46.78 -3.84 -18.44
N GLY A 512 46.26 -3.73 -17.21
CA GLY A 512 44.97 -4.29 -16.81
C GLY A 512 43.80 -3.71 -17.60
N ILE A 513 43.78 -2.39 -17.81
CA ILE A 513 42.76 -1.70 -18.63
C ILE A 513 42.86 -2.13 -20.10
N GLN A 514 44.07 -2.24 -20.66
CA GLN A 514 44.30 -2.64 -22.05
C GLN A 514 43.79 -4.07 -22.29
N ALA A 515 44.13 -5.02 -21.40
CA ALA A 515 43.65 -6.40 -21.50
C ALA A 515 42.13 -6.51 -21.28
N GLY A 516 41.56 -5.76 -20.33
CA GLY A 516 40.12 -5.74 -20.09
C GLY A 516 39.31 -5.14 -21.26
N SER A 517 39.80 -4.05 -21.84
CA SER A 517 39.22 -3.42 -23.03
C SER A 517 39.32 -4.32 -24.27
N ALA A 518 40.46 -5.00 -24.47
CA ALA A 518 40.62 -5.99 -25.54
C ALA A 518 39.66 -7.18 -25.39
N MET A 519 39.35 -7.61 -24.16
CA MET A 519 38.33 -8.63 -23.90
C MET A 519 36.91 -8.11 -24.21
N LEU A 520 36.57 -6.89 -23.78
CA LEU A 520 35.28 -6.24 -24.08
C LEU A 520 35.07 -5.97 -25.58
N ALA A 521 36.14 -5.82 -26.37
CA ALA A 521 36.01 -5.69 -27.82
C ALA A 521 35.34 -6.92 -28.46
N GLY A 522 35.55 -8.11 -27.89
CA GLY A 522 34.92 -9.37 -28.28
C GLY A 522 33.55 -9.65 -27.66
N ALA A 523 32.97 -8.72 -26.90
CA ALA A 523 31.68 -8.88 -26.24
C ALA A 523 30.51 -9.06 -27.22
N ALA A 524 29.63 -10.03 -26.93
CA ALA A 524 28.44 -10.27 -27.74
C ALA A 524 27.33 -9.23 -27.46
N HIS A 525 27.26 -8.72 -26.23
CA HIS A 525 26.23 -7.76 -25.84
C HIS A 525 26.68 -6.30 -26.06
N PRO A 526 25.73 -5.37 -26.30
CA PRO A 526 26.05 -3.98 -26.62
C PRO A 526 26.44 -3.14 -25.39
N ASN A 527 25.89 -3.43 -24.20
CA ASN A 527 26.13 -2.64 -22.99
C ASN A 527 27.45 -3.08 -22.32
N ARG A 528 28.56 -2.62 -22.88
CA ARG A 528 29.92 -2.97 -22.46
C ARG A 528 30.41 -2.06 -21.34
N SER A 529 30.77 -2.63 -20.20
CA SER A 529 31.25 -1.91 -19.01
C SER A 529 32.55 -2.52 -18.48
N LEU A 530 33.52 -1.67 -18.17
CA LEU A 530 34.78 -2.08 -17.53
C LEU A 530 34.75 -1.61 -16.07
N LEU A 531 35.00 -2.50 -15.11
CA LEU A 531 35.24 -2.11 -13.73
C LEU A 531 36.72 -2.35 -13.40
N VAL A 532 37.45 -1.26 -13.12
CA VAL A 532 38.84 -1.29 -12.67
C VAL A 532 38.87 -1.20 -11.14
N LEU A 533 39.56 -2.12 -10.49
CA LEU A 533 39.86 -2.01 -9.06
C LEU A 533 41.37 -2.07 -8.83
N THR A 534 41.89 -1.16 -8.00
CA THR A 534 43.29 -1.11 -7.58
C THR A 534 43.44 -0.57 -6.17
N ASP A 535 44.45 -1.03 -5.45
CA ASP A 535 44.79 -0.58 -4.09
C ASP A 535 46.15 0.13 -4.00
N GLY A 536 46.78 0.36 -5.16
CA GLY A 536 48.15 0.84 -5.28
C GLY A 536 48.30 1.99 -6.29
N ASN A 537 49.56 2.40 -6.44
CA ASN A 537 49.99 3.42 -7.40
C ASN A 537 50.60 2.78 -8.62
N GLN A 538 50.17 3.17 -9.83
CA GLN A 538 50.80 2.70 -11.07
C GLN A 538 52.31 2.97 -11.03
N ASN A 539 53.11 1.95 -11.31
CA ASN A 539 54.58 1.99 -11.20
C ASN A 539 55.29 1.11 -12.24
N VAL A 540 54.53 0.53 -13.17
CA VAL A 540 55.00 -0.23 -14.33
C VAL A 540 54.19 0.18 -15.56
N HIS A 541 54.89 0.36 -16.68
CA HIS A 541 54.31 0.71 -17.99
C HIS A 541 53.47 -0.44 -18.58
N PRO A 542 52.44 -0.14 -19.41
CA PRO A 542 52.00 1.19 -19.79
C PRO A 542 51.24 1.89 -18.66
N TYR A 543 51.53 3.18 -18.48
CA TYR A 543 50.72 4.05 -17.65
C TYR A 543 49.41 4.41 -18.36
N VAL A 544 48.39 4.81 -17.60
CA VAL A 544 47.06 5.12 -18.16
C VAL A 544 47.09 6.24 -19.20
N GLU A 545 47.99 7.22 -19.06
CA GLU A 545 48.17 8.30 -20.04
C GLU A 545 48.87 7.86 -21.34
N GLU A 546 49.52 6.69 -21.33
CA GLU A 546 50.18 6.09 -22.49
C GLU A 546 49.24 5.16 -23.29
N LEU A 547 48.00 4.98 -22.83
CA LEU A 547 47.04 4.08 -23.48
C LEU A 547 46.59 4.60 -24.85
N PRO A 548 46.41 3.71 -25.84
CA PRO A 548 45.84 4.09 -27.13
C PRO A 548 44.46 4.75 -27.00
N ALA A 549 44.20 5.73 -27.88
CA ALA A 549 42.90 6.38 -27.95
C ALA A 549 41.77 5.36 -28.18
N GLY A 550 40.72 5.42 -27.38
CA GLY A 550 39.58 4.50 -27.43
C GLY A 550 39.71 3.25 -26.55
N THR A 551 40.84 3.02 -25.87
CA THR A 551 40.95 1.93 -24.87
C THR A 551 40.04 2.18 -23.66
N ILE A 552 39.93 3.43 -23.21
CA ILE A 552 38.92 3.88 -22.24
C ILE A 552 37.66 4.28 -23.03
N HIS A 553 36.55 3.57 -22.80
CA HIS A 553 35.26 3.80 -23.46
C HIS A 553 34.26 4.49 -22.53
N SER A 554 33.05 4.78 -23.01
CA SER A 554 32.05 5.60 -22.29
C SER A 554 31.47 4.99 -20.99
N ARG A 555 31.89 3.80 -20.55
CA ARG A 555 31.39 3.11 -19.35
C ARG A 555 32.51 2.39 -18.60
N VAL A 556 33.46 3.17 -18.08
CA VAL A 556 34.51 2.67 -17.19
C VAL A 556 34.21 3.13 -15.77
N TYR A 557 34.09 2.17 -14.86
CA TYR A 557 33.93 2.39 -13.42
C TYR A 557 35.26 2.12 -12.73
N ALA A 558 35.54 2.83 -11.64
CA ALA A 558 36.78 2.67 -10.89
C ALA A 558 36.52 2.57 -9.37
N ILE A 559 37.15 1.58 -8.72
CA ILE A 559 37.19 1.46 -7.27
C ILE A 559 38.65 1.56 -6.79
N GLY A 560 38.96 2.66 -6.11
CA GLY A 560 40.24 2.86 -5.42
C GLY A 560 40.15 2.30 -3.99
N PHE A 561 40.87 1.21 -3.74
CA PHE A 561 40.84 0.49 -2.47
C PHE A 561 41.91 1.01 -1.50
N GLY A 562 41.65 2.16 -0.88
CA GLY A 562 42.52 2.73 0.14
C GLY A 562 42.11 4.14 0.55
N LEU A 563 43.03 4.86 1.19
CA LEU A 563 42.85 6.27 1.53
C LEU A 563 43.19 7.18 0.32
N PRO A 564 42.54 8.35 0.19
CA PRO A 564 42.96 9.35 -0.78
C PRO A 564 44.43 9.73 -0.62
N GLY A 565 45.15 9.83 -1.73
CA GLY A 565 46.60 10.04 -1.82
C GLY A 565 47.45 8.77 -1.63
N GLN A 566 46.86 7.64 -1.21
CA GLN A 566 47.55 6.34 -1.08
C GLN A 566 47.22 5.36 -2.23
N VAL A 567 46.21 5.69 -3.03
CA VAL A 567 45.83 4.98 -4.25
C VAL A 567 45.94 5.95 -5.44
N SER A 568 45.84 5.42 -6.66
CA SER A 568 45.97 6.20 -7.90
C SER A 568 44.81 7.18 -8.19
N ASP A 569 44.34 7.97 -7.23
CA ASP A 569 43.11 8.80 -7.34
C ASP A 569 43.07 9.65 -8.61
N ALA A 570 44.17 10.33 -8.95
CA ALA A 570 44.25 11.18 -10.15
C ALA A 570 44.06 10.36 -11.44
N VAL A 571 44.63 9.15 -11.49
CA VAL A 571 44.55 8.21 -12.61
C VAL A 571 43.16 7.58 -12.69
N LEU A 572 42.60 7.15 -11.56
CA LEU A 572 41.26 6.56 -11.50
C LEU A 572 40.17 7.59 -11.83
N ASN A 573 40.40 8.84 -11.48
CA ASN A 573 39.57 9.97 -11.91
C ASN A 573 39.75 10.27 -13.41
N GLN A 574 40.98 10.21 -13.95
CA GLN A 574 41.23 10.38 -15.39
C GLN A 574 40.47 9.35 -16.26
N ILE A 575 40.31 8.11 -15.80
CA ILE A 575 39.58 7.06 -16.54
C ILE A 575 38.05 7.11 -16.38
N THR A 576 37.51 7.82 -15.38
CA THR A 576 36.05 7.94 -15.17
C THR A 576 35.47 9.30 -15.57
N GLN A 577 36.23 10.40 -15.48
CA GLN A 577 35.74 11.78 -15.65
C GLN A 577 35.00 12.05 -16.98
N ASN A 578 35.35 11.35 -18.04
CA ASN A 578 34.77 11.48 -19.38
C ASN A 578 33.94 10.25 -19.79
N THR A 579 33.42 9.51 -18.81
CA THR A 579 32.56 8.34 -18.98
C THR A 579 31.26 8.51 -18.20
N ASP A 580 30.27 7.65 -18.45
CA ASP A 580 29.06 7.51 -17.64
C ASP A 580 29.28 6.63 -16.40
N GLY A 581 30.54 6.33 -16.05
CA GLY A 581 30.93 5.50 -14.91
C GLY A 581 31.42 6.31 -13.70
N ASP A 582 31.25 5.74 -12.51
CA ASP A 582 31.59 6.38 -11.25
C ASP A 582 33.02 6.04 -10.77
N LEU A 583 33.66 7.01 -10.10
CA LEU A 583 34.81 6.76 -9.23
C LEU A 583 34.34 6.60 -7.77
N VAL A 584 34.77 5.51 -7.14
CA VAL A 584 34.56 5.27 -5.72
C VAL A 584 35.89 5.02 -5.02
N ILE A 585 36.20 5.83 -4.01
CA ILE A 585 37.33 5.59 -3.11
C ILE A 585 36.82 5.03 -1.78
N THR A 586 37.35 3.89 -1.33
CA THR A 586 36.82 3.19 -0.15
C THR A 586 37.08 3.93 1.15
N GLY A 587 38.27 4.51 1.29
CA GLY A 587 38.84 4.87 2.59
C GLY A 587 39.37 3.63 3.34
N THR A 588 39.65 3.79 4.63
CA THR A 588 39.97 2.70 5.55
C THR A 588 38.77 1.78 5.76
N LEU A 589 38.98 0.45 5.64
CA LEU A 589 37.98 -0.57 5.99
C LEU A 589 38.34 -1.24 7.33
N SER A 590 38.66 -0.42 8.33
CA SER A 590 39.35 -0.81 9.57
C SER A 590 38.56 -1.76 10.48
N THR A 591 37.23 -1.78 10.37
CA THR A 591 36.31 -2.50 11.26
C THR A 591 35.52 -3.59 10.53
N ASP A 592 35.04 -4.60 11.26
CA ASP A 592 34.17 -5.64 10.68
C ASP A 592 32.82 -5.09 10.18
N ALA A 593 32.39 -3.92 10.65
CA ALA A 593 31.21 -3.22 10.11
C ALA A 593 31.47 -2.66 8.69
N GLU A 594 32.71 -2.25 8.41
CA GLU A 594 33.15 -1.72 7.12
C GLU A 594 33.47 -2.84 6.10
N ARG A 595 33.46 -4.12 6.50
CA ARG A 595 33.80 -5.26 5.61
C ARG A 595 32.94 -5.34 4.34
N PHE A 596 31.68 -4.92 4.43
CA PHE A 596 30.74 -4.95 3.29
C PHE A 596 30.91 -3.76 2.37
N GLN A 597 31.66 -2.72 2.76
CA GLN A 597 31.75 -1.47 2.01
C GLN A 597 32.22 -1.69 0.56
N LEU A 598 33.22 -2.56 0.36
CA LEU A 598 33.67 -2.93 -0.99
C LEU A 598 32.56 -3.64 -1.78
N THR A 599 31.89 -4.63 -1.19
CA THR A 599 30.79 -5.36 -1.82
C THR A 599 29.58 -4.46 -2.14
N LYS A 600 29.25 -3.50 -1.27
CA LYS A 600 28.24 -2.47 -1.52
C LYS A 600 28.58 -1.65 -2.75
N TYR A 601 29.84 -1.23 -2.91
CA TYR A 601 30.27 -0.51 -4.10
C TYR A 601 30.22 -1.36 -5.38
N PHE A 602 30.56 -2.65 -5.32
CA PHE A 602 30.32 -3.56 -6.44
C PHE A 602 28.82 -3.66 -6.78
N ALA A 603 27.92 -3.73 -5.79
CA ALA A 603 26.48 -3.75 -6.02
C ALA A 603 25.93 -2.41 -6.58
N GLN A 604 26.46 -1.27 -6.13
CA GLN A 604 26.11 0.06 -6.66
C GLN A 604 26.65 0.27 -8.09
N VAL A 605 27.86 -0.21 -8.40
CA VAL A 605 28.39 -0.25 -9.77
C VAL A 605 27.54 -1.17 -10.63
N LEU A 606 27.10 -2.34 -10.12
CA LEU A 606 26.21 -3.23 -10.85
C LEU A 606 24.87 -2.55 -11.20
N ALA A 607 24.29 -1.79 -10.28
CA ALA A 607 23.10 -0.98 -10.57
C ALA A 607 23.37 0.04 -11.69
N GLY A 608 24.52 0.72 -11.67
CA GLY A 608 24.96 1.58 -12.78
C GLY A 608 25.12 0.82 -14.11
N VAL A 609 25.77 -0.34 -14.09
CA VAL A 609 25.97 -1.22 -15.25
C VAL A 609 24.65 -1.63 -15.89
N THR A 610 23.66 -2.04 -15.08
CA THR A 610 22.33 -2.48 -15.53
C THR A 610 21.33 -1.35 -15.74
N ASN A 611 21.73 -0.10 -15.46
CA ASN A 611 20.87 1.08 -15.41
C ASN A 611 19.68 0.92 -14.43
N ALA A 612 19.86 0.12 -13.37
CA ALA A 612 18.94 0.02 -12.27
C ALA A 612 19.13 1.18 -11.28
N ASN A 613 18.05 1.56 -10.63
CA ASN A 613 17.97 2.69 -9.72
C ASN A 613 18.03 2.22 -8.26
N VAL A 614 18.92 2.79 -7.44
CA VAL A 614 18.98 2.46 -6.00
C VAL A 614 17.84 3.19 -5.28
N ILE A 615 17.02 2.45 -4.54
CA ILE A 615 15.95 2.99 -3.69
C ILE A 615 16.49 3.28 -2.30
N LEU A 616 17.22 2.33 -1.70
CA LEU A 616 17.71 2.40 -0.33
C LEU A 616 18.89 1.44 -0.08
N ASP A 617 19.92 1.90 0.63
CA ASP A 617 21.10 1.12 1.05
C ASP A 617 21.47 1.35 2.54
N PRO A 618 20.71 0.81 3.51
CA PRO A 618 21.02 0.92 4.93
C PRO A 618 21.90 -0.24 5.43
N GLN A 619 22.61 -0.01 6.54
CA GLN A 619 23.45 -1.02 7.20
C GLN A 619 23.13 -1.09 8.69
N GLY A 620 23.41 -2.25 9.31
CA GLY A 620 23.15 -2.46 10.73
C GLY A 620 23.78 -3.74 11.26
N GLU A 621 23.42 -4.09 12.49
CA GLU A 621 23.92 -5.27 13.19
C GLU A 621 22.77 -5.95 13.93
N LEU A 622 22.54 -7.25 13.65
CA LEU A 622 21.48 -8.04 14.25
C LEU A 622 22.03 -8.77 15.47
N THR A 623 21.45 -8.55 16.65
CA THR A 623 21.72 -9.36 17.85
C THR A 623 20.74 -10.54 17.95
N TRP A 624 21.02 -11.51 18.83
CA TRP A 624 20.16 -12.69 19.00
C TRP A 624 18.67 -12.35 19.19
N GLY A 625 17.83 -12.79 18.26
CA GLY A 625 16.39 -12.55 18.30
C GLY A 625 15.96 -11.11 18.01
N ALA A 626 16.88 -10.20 17.67
CA ALA A 626 16.54 -8.88 17.17
C ALA A 626 16.00 -8.96 15.73
N GLU A 627 15.03 -8.11 15.44
CA GLU A 627 14.36 -7.98 14.15
C GLU A 627 14.45 -6.53 13.70
N HIS A 628 14.98 -6.30 12.50
CA HIS A 628 15.07 -4.99 11.88
C HIS A 628 14.10 -4.94 10.70
N GLN A 629 13.12 -4.03 10.78
CA GLN A 629 12.17 -3.74 9.72
C GLN A 629 12.65 -2.53 8.91
N ILE A 630 12.84 -2.73 7.61
CA ILE A 630 13.48 -1.76 6.71
C ILE A 630 12.47 -1.39 5.62
N PRO A 631 11.74 -0.27 5.77
CA PRO A 631 10.77 0.19 4.79
C PRO A 631 11.47 0.84 3.59
N PHE A 632 10.99 0.57 2.37
CA PHE A 632 11.44 1.19 1.12
C PHE A 632 10.27 1.40 0.14
N THR A 633 10.33 2.46 -0.66
CA THR A 633 9.22 2.89 -1.52
C THR A 633 9.37 2.37 -2.94
N VAL A 634 8.34 1.67 -3.42
CA VAL A 634 8.20 1.20 -4.81
C VAL A 634 7.02 1.93 -5.45
N THR A 635 7.15 2.29 -6.73
CA THR A 635 6.18 3.13 -7.47
C THR A 635 5.45 2.33 -8.56
N ALA A 636 4.37 2.86 -9.12
CA ALA A 636 3.72 2.24 -10.28
C ALA A 636 4.58 2.29 -11.56
N ALA A 637 5.60 3.16 -11.61
CA ALA A 637 6.59 3.23 -12.69
C ALA A 637 7.69 2.16 -12.58
N ASP A 638 7.81 1.50 -11.42
CA ASP A 638 8.73 0.38 -11.21
C ASP A 638 8.17 -0.90 -11.84
N VAL A 639 9.00 -1.55 -12.67
CA VAL A 639 8.66 -2.79 -13.40
C VAL A 639 9.11 -4.01 -12.60
N SER A 640 10.23 -3.90 -11.90
CA SER A 640 10.75 -4.95 -11.01
C SER A 640 11.72 -4.35 -10.00
N PHE A 641 11.94 -5.05 -8.87
CA PHE A 641 13.01 -4.73 -7.94
C PHE A 641 13.81 -5.97 -7.51
N VAL A 642 15.02 -5.72 -7.03
CA VAL A 642 15.90 -6.70 -6.39
C VAL A 642 16.20 -6.19 -4.99
N ALA A 643 15.83 -6.97 -3.97
CA ALA A 643 16.09 -6.66 -2.57
C ALA A 643 17.18 -7.61 -2.06
N ILE A 644 18.31 -7.05 -1.63
CA ILE A 644 19.58 -7.73 -1.38
C ILE A 644 19.94 -7.56 0.10
N ALA A 645 20.31 -8.65 0.76
CA ALA A 645 20.87 -8.67 2.10
C ALA A 645 22.29 -9.24 2.04
N LEU A 646 23.29 -8.38 2.25
CA LEU A 646 24.68 -8.77 2.49
C LEU A 646 24.84 -9.13 3.97
N SER A 647 25.36 -10.31 4.26
CA SER A 647 25.58 -10.83 5.62
C SER A 647 26.66 -11.90 5.52
N PRO A 648 27.59 -12.07 6.49
CA PRO A 648 28.67 -13.04 6.33
C PRO A 648 28.20 -14.48 6.56
N LEU A 649 26.98 -14.65 7.08
CA LEU A 649 26.30 -15.94 7.28
C LEU A 649 24.83 -15.81 6.85
N PRO A 650 24.52 -15.69 5.54
CA PRO A 650 23.15 -15.52 5.06
C PRO A 650 22.17 -16.61 5.53
N PRO A 651 22.54 -17.91 5.62
CA PRO A 651 21.64 -18.94 6.14
C PRO A 651 21.14 -18.76 7.57
N PHE A 652 21.74 -17.86 8.36
CA PHE A 652 21.30 -17.54 9.73
C PHE A 652 20.48 -16.25 9.81
N VAL A 653 20.28 -15.55 8.69
CA VAL A 653 19.43 -14.36 8.60
C VAL A 653 18.11 -14.77 7.97
N SER A 654 17.05 -14.81 8.78
CA SER A 654 15.70 -14.82 8.25
C SER A 654 15.48 -13.52 7.49
N PHE A 655 15.19 -13.62 6.20
CA PHE A 655 14.94 -12.51 5.30
C PHE A 655 13.54 -12.66 4.68
N GLU A 656 12.59 -11.89 5.20
CA GLU A 656 11.22 -11.82 4.68
C GLU A 656 11.00 -10.49 3.95
N LEU A 657 10.13 -10.48 2.94
CA LEU A 657 9.63 -9.26 2.31
C LEU A 657 8.13 -9.14 2.57
N ILE A 658 7.70 -7.97 3.03
CA ILE A 658 6.29 -7.63 3.24
C ILE A 658 5.87 -6.64 2.17
N ALA A 659 4.86 -7.02 1.38
CA ALA A 659 4.22 -6.18 0.37
C ALA A 659 3.30 -5.12 1.02
N PRO A 660 2.92 -4.05 0.30
CA PRO A 660 2.05 -2.98 0.83
C PRO A 660 0.71 -3.41 1.48
N ASN A 661 0.13 -4.56 1.09
CA ASN A 661 -1.05 -5.17 1.73
C ASN A 661 -0.76 -5.99 3.00
N GLY A 662 0.51 -6.19 3.36
CA GLY A 662 0.92 -7.10 4.43
C GLY A 662 1.18 -8.54 4.00
N THR A 663 1.08 -8.89 2.70
CA THR A 663 1.46 -10.23 2.21
C THR A 663 2.95 -10.46 2.43
N VAL A 664 3.28 -11.55 3.15
CA VAL A 664 4.66 -11.86 3.55
C VAL A 664 5.26 -12.96 2.68
N MET A 665 6.30 -12.59 1.94
CA MET A 665 7.11 -13.45 1.08
C MET A 665 8.31 -14.00 1.86
N ARG A 666 8.57 -15.29 1.68
CA ARG A 666 9.63 -16.05 2.38
C ARG A 666 10.42 -16.90 1.40
N ARG A 667 11.62 -17.34 1.79
CA ARG A 667 12.47 -18.31 1.06
C ARG A 667 11.70 -19.51 0.48
N THR A 668 10.72 -20.03 1.20
CA THR A 668 9.91 -21.21 0.83
C THR A 668 8.58 -20.88 0.15
N ALA A 669 8.18 -19.62 0.13
CA ALA A 669 6.90 -19.13 -0.38
C ALA A 669 7.08 -17.69 -0.85
N THR A 670 7.67 -17.52 -2.04
CA THR A 670 8.06 -16.21 -2.57
C THR A 670 6.88 -15.46 -3.20
N GLY A 671 5.88 -16.15 -3.73
CA GLY A 671 4.79 -15.57 -4.53
C GLY A 671 5.02 -15.75 -6.04
N PRO A 672 4.00 -15.52 -6.87
CA PRO A 672 4.00 -15.92 -8.28
C PRO A 672 5.03 -15.17 -9.14
N ASN A 673 5.29 -13.89 -8.88
CA ASN A 673 6.25 -13.07 -9.63
C ASN A 673 7.56 -12.80 -8.87
N ALA A 674 7.88 -13.60 -7.85
CA ALA A 674 9.07 -13.42 -7.02
C ALA A 674 9.90 -14.71 -6.88
N SER A 675 11.22 -14.56 -6.81
CA SER A 675 12.17 -15.66 -6.60
C SER A 675 13.23 -15.27 -5.56
N TYR A 676 13.63 -16.23 -4.73
CA TYR A 676 14.64 -16.05 -3.68
C TYR A 676 15.92 -16.82 -4.04
N HIS A 677 17.07 -16.19 -3.81
CA HIS A 677 18.40 -16.66 -4.16
C HIS A 677 19.35 -16.47 -2.98
N GLU A 678 20.26 -17.42 -2.77
CA GLU A 678 21.17 -17.45 -1.62
C GLU A 678 22.54 -17.97 -2.07
N ALA A 679 23.61 -17.31 -1.62
CA ALA A 679 24.99 -17.66 -1.91
C ALA A 679 25.90 -17.23 -0.74
N ASN A 680 27.22 -17.37 -0.90
CA ASN A 680 28.17 -16.87 0.09
C ASN A 680 28.10 -15.33 0.18
N ASP A 681 28.10 -14.81 1.40
CA ASP A 681 28.00 -13.39 1.76
C ASP A 681 26.73 -12.62 1.26
N VAL A 682 25.77 -13.26 0.57
CA VAL A 682 24.56 -12.61 0.03
C VAL A 682 23.31 -13.51 -0.03
N ALA A 683 22.15 -12.93 0.30
CA ALA A 683 20.83 -13.45 -0.05
C ALA A 683 19.98 -12.35 -0.71
N PHE A 684 19.11 -12.68 -1.66
CA PHE A 684 18.29 -11.68 -2.34
C PHE A 684 17.00 -12.22 -2.95
N TYR A 685 15.99 -11.35 -3.05
CA TYR A 685 14.79 -11.56 -3.85
C TYR A 685 14.91 -10.84 -5.18
N ARG A 686 14.41 -11.44 -6.27
CA ARG A 686 14.03 -10.72 -7.51
C ARG A 686 12.51 -10.75 -7.62
N VAL A 687 11.89 -9.58 -7.77
CA VAL A 687 10.43 -9.39 -7.77
C VAL A 687 10.00 -8.62 -9.01
N GLY A 688 9.20 -9.25 -9.88
CA GLY A 688 8.43 -8.55 -10.92
C GLY A 688 7.16 -7.95 -10.33
N LEU A 689 6.72 -6.79 -10.83
CA LEU A 689 5.61 -6.03 -10.25
C LEU A 689 4.38 -6.03 -11.17
N PRO A 690 3.14 -6.14 -10.65
CA PRO A 690 2.76 -6.55 -9.29
C PRO A 690 3.32 -7.93 -8.92
N ALA A 691 3.71 -8.09 -7.65
CA ALA A 691 4.32 -9.32 -7.15
C ALA A 691 3.32 -10.46 -6.93
N ASP A 692 2.06 -10.11 -6.64
CA ASP A 692 0.89 -10.99 -6.70
C ASP A 692 -0.17 -10.37 -7.63
N PRO A 693 -0.36 -10.91 -8.85
CA PRO A 693 -1.40 -10.47 -9.76
C PRO A 693 -2.84 -10.61 -9.23
N ALA A 694 -3.08 -11.33 -8.14
CA ALA A 694 -4.41 -11.46 -7.51
C ALA A 694 -4.74 -10.33 -6.52
N ASP A 695 -3.73 -9.74 -5.86
CA ASP A 695 -3.86 -8.45 -5.16
C ASP A 695 -2.75 -7.47 -5.62
N PRO A 696 -2.91 -6.88 -6.81
CA PRO A 696 -1.90 -6.00 -7.40
C PRO A 696 -1.88 -4.60 -6.79
N LYS A 697 -3.00 -4.09 -6.24
CA LYS A 697 -2.98 -2.84 -5.46
C LYS A 697 -2.19 -3.03 -4.15
N GLY A 698 -2.28 -4.22 -3.57
CA GLY A 698 -1.52 -4.62 -2.41
C GLY A 698 -0.06 -5.01 -2.66
N SER A 699 0.33 -5.33 -3.90
CA SER A 699 1.63 -5.93 -4.23
C SER A 699 2.39 -5.25 -5.39
N HIS A 700 2.02 -4.03 -5.76
CA HIS A 700 2.78 -3.19 -6.70
C HIS A 700 3.41 -1.99 -6.01
N ALA A 701 2.77 -0.83 -6.12
CA ALA A 701 3.24 0.45 -5.59
C ALA A 701 2.89 0.59 -4.10
N GLY A 702 3.78 1.24 -3.34
CA GLY A 702 3.60 1.50 -1.92
C GLY A 702 4.90 1.30 -1.12
N ILE A 703 4.76 1.21 0.19
CA ILE A 703 5.86 0.93 1.11
C ILE A 703 5.99 -0.59 1.24
N TRP A 704 7.09 -1.12 0.73
CA TRP A 704 7.55 -2.48 0.98
C TRP A 704 8.41 -2.49 2.24
N THR A 705 8.42 -3.60 2.98
CA THR A 705 9.28 -3.74 4.16
C THR A 705 10.12 -5.01 4.06
N ALA A 706 11.43 -4.86 4.12
CA ALA A 706 12.33 -5.99 4.33
C ALA A 706 12.49 -6.24 5.82
N VAL A 707 12.24 -7.47 6.26
CA VAL A 707 12.40 -7.90 7.65
C VAL A 707 13.62 -8.80 7.74
N LEU A 708 14.64 -8.36 8.47
CA LEU A 708 15.87 -9.10 8.71
C LEU A 708 15.94 -9.47 10.19
N ARG A 709 16.11 -10.76 10.48
CA ARG A 709 16.23 -11.27 11.85
C ARG A 709 17.31 -12.34 11.93
N LEU A 710 18.14 -12.28 12.97
CA LEU A 710 19.06 -13.36 13.31
C LEU A 710 18.25 -14.52 13.93
N GLU A 711 18.40 -15.72 13.38
CA GLU A 711 17.76 -16.93 13.89
C GLU A 711 18.10 -17.21 15.36
N LYS A 712 17.24 -17.94 16.06
CA LYS A 712 17.47 -18.31 17.46
C LYS A 712 18.57 -19.37 17.56
N LEU A 713 19.19 -19.47 18.74
CA LEU A 713 20.25 -20.45 19.00
C LEU A 713 19.77 -21.91 18.82
N GLU A 714 18.49 -22.20 19.09
CA GLU A 714 17.88 -23.51 18.84
C GLU A 714 17.63 -23.81 17.36
N GLU A 715 17.48 -22.78 16.53
CA GLU A 715 17.28 -22.87 15.08
C GLU A 715 18.65 -23.09 14.40
N ILE A 716 19.64 -22.27 14.73
CA ILE A 716 21.03 -22.42 14.26
C ILE A 716 21.63 -23.77 14.63
N ARG A 717 21.36 -24.32 15.83
CA ARG A 717 21.81 -25.68 16.21
C ARG A 717 21.36 -26.78 15.25
N LYS A 718 20.28 -26.59 14.47
CA LYS A 718 19.86 -27.53 13.41
C LYS A 718 20.73 -27.37 12.16
N HIS A 719 21.06 -26.13 11.79
CA HIS A 719 21.96 -25.85 10.67
C HIS A 719 23.42 -26.28 10.93
N LEU A 720 23.86 -26.35 12.19
CA LEU A 720 25.16 -26.91 12.57
C LEU A 720 25.29 -28.43 12.40
N GLN A 721 24.24 -29.11 11.94
CA GLN A 721 24.28 -30.51 11.49
C GLN A 721 24.48 -30.65 9.96
N ASP A 722 24.49 -29.53 9.21
CA ASP A 722 24.79 -29.48 7.77
C ASP A 722 26.27 -29.09 7.58
N ASP A 723 27.07 -29.95 6.92
CA ASP A 723 28.53 -29.84 6.75
C ASP A 723 29.01 -28.65 5.87
N ARG A 724 28.11 -27.69 5.60
CA ARG A 724 28.28 -26.60 4.61
C ARG A 724 28.94 -25.33 5.13
N LEU A 725 29.15 -25.19 6.44
CA LEU A 725 29.62 -23.93 7.05
C LEU A 725 31.04 -24.03 7.64
N PRO A 726 31.89 -22.99 7.52
CA PRO A 726 33.19 -22.94 8.18
C PRO A 726 33.02 -22.90 9.71
N PRO A 727 33.59 -23.86 10.48
CA PRO A 727 33.44 -23.89 11.94
C PRO A 727 33.89 -22.61 12.65
N GLU A 728 34.91 -21.96 12.11
CA GLU A 728 35.49 -20.72 12.61
C GLU A 728 34.57 -19.50 12.45
N ALA A 729 33.73 -19.44 11.42
CA ALA A 729 32.73 -18.38 11.26
C ALA A 729 31.56 -18.54 12.25
N VAL A 730 31.17 -19.79 12.54
CA VAL A 730 30.18 -20.12 13.57
C VAL A 730 30.69 -19.74 14.97
N VAL A 731 31.93 -20.08 15.30
CA VAL A 731 32.54 -19.70 16.59
C VAL A 731 32.58 -18.18 16.75
N ALA A 732 32.97 -17.43 15.71
CA ALA A 732 32.97 -15.97 15.75
C ALA A 732 31.57 -15.37 15.98
N LEU A 733 30.51 -15.95 15.39
CA LEU A 733 29.12 -15.54 15.66
C LEU A 733 28.69 -15.84 17.11
N MET A 734 29.04 -17.03 17.62
CA MET A 734 28.75 -17.45 19.00
C MET A 734 29.45 -16.55 20.04
N GLU A 735 30.68 -16.11 19.76
CA GLU A 735 31.45 -15.19 20.60
C GLU A 735 30.90 -13.75 20.55
N ARG A 736 30.63 -13.23 19.35
CA ARG A 736 30.15 -11.84 19.16
C ARG A 736 28.70 -11.62 19.59
N LYS A 737 27.87 -12.66 19.48
CA LYS A 737 26.40 -12.61 19.71
C LYS A 737 25.64 -11.64 18.81
N SER A 738 26.27 -11.26 17.70
CA SER A 738 25.76 -10.31 16.72
C SER A 738 26.25 -10.65 15.31
N LEU A 739 25.49 -10.21 14.30
CA LEU A 739 25.77 -10.44 12.90
C LEU A 739 25.57 -9.13 12.10
N PRO A 740 26.64 -8.51 11.56
CA PRO A 740 26.51 -7.30 10.74
C PRO A 740 25.84 -7.62 9.39
N TYR A 741 25.06 -6.66 8.88
CA TYR A 741 24.42 -6.75 7.56
C TYR A 741 24.43 -5.40 6.82
N SER A 742 24.27 -5.47 5.49
CA SER A 742 23.84 -4.34 4.66
C SER A 742 22.66 -4.77 3.80
N PHE A 743 21.61 -3.97 3.78
CA PHE A 743 20.49 -4.16 2.87
C PHE A 743 20.66 -3.24 1.65
N LEU A 744 20.21 -3.66 0.47
CA LEU A 744 20.13 -2.81 -0.72
C LEU A 744 18.84 -3.13 -1.49
N ALA A 745 18.09 -2.11 -1.90
CA ALA A 745 16.95 -2.24 -2.79
C ALA A 745 17.21 -1.51 -4.11
N HIS A 746 17.24 -2.23 -5.23
CA HIS A 746 17.43 -1.67 -6.58
C HIS A 746 16.19 -1.94 -7.44
N ALA A 747 15.72 -0.98 -8.24
CA ALA A 747 14.59 -1.16 -9.15
C ALA A 747 14.94 -0.90 -10.61
N THR A 748 14.40 -1.73 -11.49
CA THR A 748 14.29 -1.44 -12.92
C THR A 748 13.00 -0.65 -13.12
N SER A 749 13.14 0.59 -13.56
CA SER A 749 12.09 1.61 -13.46
C SER A 749 11.96 2.41 -14.75
N ASN A 750 10.74 2.86 -15.03
CA ASN A 750 10.53 3.96 -15.98
C ASN A 750 10.82 5.34 -15.34
N LEU A 751 11.03 5.41 -14.02
CA LEU A 751 11.52 6.59 -13.30
C LEU A 751 13.05 6.46 -13.07
N ASP A 752 13.84 7.14 -13.90
CA ASP A 752 15.31 7.12 -13.84
C ASP A 752 15.85 8.32 -13.04
N PHE A 753 16.71 8.05 -12.06
CA PHE A 753 17.43 9.02 -11.24
C PHE A 753 18.93 8.82 -11.41
N ARG A 754 19.57 9.78 -12.05
CA ARG A 754 21.04 9.84 -12.17
C ARG A 754 21.57 10.96 -11.31
N ALA A 755 22.70 10.74 -10.65
CA ALA A 755 23.49 11.78 -10.03
C ALA A 755 24.97 11.55 -10.33
N THR A 756 25.72 12.63 -10.53
CA THR A 756 27.17 12.59 -10.85
C THR A 756 27.93 13.64 -10.05
N ALA A 757 29.22 13.37 -9.82
CA ALA A 757 30.16 14.31 -9.20
C ALA A 757 31.31 14.61 -10.17
N ARG A 758 31.72 15.87 -10.27
CA ARG A 758 32.88 16.31 -11.06
C ARG A 758 33.75 17.24 -10.21
N GLN A 759 35.06 16.98 -10.21
CA GLN A 759 36.05 17.79 -9.51
C GLN A 759 36.90 18.58 -10.51
N ASP A 760 37.12 19.87 -10.28
CA ASP A 760 38.07 20.69 -11.07
C ASP A 760 39.55 20.49 -10.66
N GLY A 761 39.77 19.80 -9.54
CA GLY A 761 41.10 19.41 -9.04
C GLY A 761 41.03 18.59 -7.76
N MET A 762 42.18 18.07 -7.33
CA MET A 762 42.31 17.21 -6.15
C MET A 762 42.94 17.91 -4.93
N LYS A 763 43.32 19.19 -5.03
CA LYS A 763 43.96 19.95 -3.93
C LYS A 763 42.88 20.70 -3.12
N PRO A 764 43.05 20.92 -1.81
CA PRO A 764 42.14 21.77 -1.04
C PRO A 764 41.98 23.14 -1.68
N GLY A 765 40.72 23.58 -1.84
CA GLY A 765 40.32 24.76 -2.61
C GLY A 765 39.57 24.44 -3.90
N ALA A 766 39.65 23.19 -4.40
CA ALA A 766 38.93 22.69 -5.56
C ALA A 766 37.40 22.74 -5.39
N MET A 767 36.69 22.83 -6.52
CA MET A 767 35.24 22.72 -6.62
C MET A 767 34.83 21.29 -6.94
N ILE A 768 33.82 20.82 -6.22
CA ILE A 768 33.09 19.57 -6.46
C ILE A 768 31.70 19.99 -6.92
N ALA A 769 31.45 19.86 -8.22
CA ALA A 769 30.15 20.12 -8.84
C ALA A 769 29.34 18.81 -8.86
N LEU A 770 28.14 18.84 -8.28
CA LEU A 770 27.19 17.75 -8.27
C LEU A 770 26.01 18.10 -9.19
N SER A 771 25.59 17.14 -10.02
CA SER A 771 24.38 17.27 -10.82
C SER A 771 23.49 16.05 -10.65
N ALA A 772 22.18 16.23 -10.75
CA ALA A 772 21.19 15.17 -10.71
C ALA A 772 20.07 15.39 -11.74
N THR A 773 19.59 14.31 -12.33
CA THR A 773 18.51 14.30 -13.33
C THR A 773 17.48 13.23 -13.01
N LEU A 774 16.20 13.62 -13.07
CA LEU A 774 15.02 12.77 -12.95
C LEU A 774 14.25 12.76 -14.29
N THR A 775 14.00 11.57 -14.83
CA THR A 775 13.11 11.38 -15.99
C THR A 775 12.07 10.30 -15.70
N GLU A 776 10.88 10.43 -16.27
CA GLU A 776 9.80 9.45 -16.23
C GLU A 776 9.43 9.08 -17.68
N TYR A 777 9.48 7.79 -18.02
CA TYR A 777 9.32 7.29 -19.41
C TYR A 777 10.24 8.01 -20.42
N GLY A 778 11.46 8.36 -20.00
CA GLY A 778 12.45 9.08 -20.82
C GLY A 778 12.21 10.60 -20.96
N ILE A 779 11.13 11.14 -20.38
CA ILE A 779 10.79 12.58 -20.40
C ILE A 779 11.24 13.22 -19.08
N PRO A 780 11.81 14.44 -19.05
CA PRO A 780 12.15 15.12 -17.80
C PRO A 780 10.96 15.23 -16.84
N LEU A 781 11.19 14.94 -15.56
CA LEU A 781 10.12 14.97 -14.56
C LEU A 781 9.65 16.41 -14.29
N GLU A 782 8.42 16.71 -14.70
CA GLU A 782 7.81 18.05 -14.55
C GLU A 782 7.39 18.36 -13.11
N SER A 783 6.98 17.33 -12.34
CA SER A 783 6.65 17.48 -10.92
C SER A 783 7.86 17.97 -10.12
N GLU A 784 7.59 18.73 -9.05
CA GLU A 784 8.66 19.21 -8.18
C GLU A 784 9.11 18.10 -7.23
N ALA A 785 10.40 17.78 -7.25
CA ALA A 785 11.02 16.78 -6.39
C ALA A 785 12.07 17.43 -5.49
N ARG A 786 12.16 16.97 -4.23
CA ARG A 786 13.16 17.41 -3.28
C ARG A 786 14.45 16.63 -3.52
N VAL A 787 15.51 17.31 -3.96
CA VAL A 787 16.84 16.71 -4.15
C VAL A 787 17.86 17.34 -3.20
N TRP A 788 18.63 16.51 -2.51
CA TRP A 788 19.71 16.90 -1.60
C TRP A 788 20.78 15.81 -1.53
N ALA A 789 21.94 16.11 -0.95
CA ALA A 789 22.90 15.10 -0.54
C ALA A 789 23.13 15.12 0.97
N GLU A 790 23.13 13.94 1.58
CA GLU A 790 23.73 13.72 2.90
C GLU A 790 25.24 13.60 2.69
N MET A 791 25.99 14.65 3.04
CA MET A 791 27.44 14.71 2.86
C MET A 791 28.15 14.30 4.16
N VAL A 792 29.19 13.48 4.04
CA VAL A 792 30.18 13.19 5.08
C VAL A 792 31.49 13.89 4.70
N TRP A 793 31.99 14.72 5.61
CA TRP A 793 33.27 15.42 5.49
C TRP A 793 34.45 14.48 5.82
N PRO A 794 35.69 14.83 5.42
CA PRO A 794 36.90 14.09 5.78
C PRO A 794 37.13 13.80 7.27
N ASP A 795 36.58 14.63 8.16
CA ASP A 795 36.66 14.47 9.62
C ASP A 795 35.56 13.57 10.21
N GLY A 796 34.71 13.00 9.36
CA GLY A 796 33.57 12.16 9.75
C GLY A 796 32.32 12.95 10.16
N SER A 797 32.37 14.29 10.21
CA SER A 797 31.18 15.11 10.44
C SER A 797 30.21 15.02 9.25
N THR A 798 28.92 15.27 9.49
CA THR A 798 27.88 15.19 8.45
C THR A 798 27.13 16.50 8.29
N ALA A 799 26.74 16.82 7.05
CA ALA A 799 25.95 18.00 6.73
C ALA A 799 25.06 17.77 5.49
N PRO A 800 23.86 18.36 5.41
CA PRO A 800 23.08 18.36 4.19
C PRO A 800 23.62 19.37 3.17
N LEU A 801 23.74 18.96 1.90
CA LEU A 801 24.02 19.83 0.77
C LEU A 801 22.76 19.90 -0.11
N LYS A 802 22.12 21.07 -0.18
CA LYS A 802 20.88 21.28 -0.93
C LYS A 802 21.17 21.49 -2.42
N PHE A 803 20.38 20.85 -3.29
CA PHE A 803 20.42 21.11 -4.73
C PHE A 803 19.43 22.20 -5.13
N THR A 804 19.75 22.92 -6.20
CA THR A 804 18.88 23.91 -6.84
C THR A 804 18.33 23.32 -8.13
N ARG A 805 17.00 23.38 -8.33
CA ARG A 805 16.36 22.98 -9.59
C ARG A 805 16.70 24.00 -10.68
N THR A 806 17.29 23.57 -11.79
CA THR A 806 17.70 24.45 -12.90
C THR A 806 16.86 24.28 -14.16
N ALA A 807 16.16 23.15 -14.31
CA ALA A 807 15.15 22.89 -15.33
C ALA A 807 14.18 21.77 -14.85
N PRO A 808 13.10 21.44 -15.58
CA PRO A 808 12.35 20.20 -15.35
C PRO A 808 13.29 18.99 -15.26
N GLY A 809 13.07 18.12 -14.28
CA GLY A 809 13.94 17.00 -13.95
C GLY A 809 15.38 17.33 -13.49
N ARG A 810 15.90 18.55 -13.60
CA ARG A 810 17.36 18.84 -13.49
C ARG A 810 17.73 19.68 -12.27
N TYR A 811 18.73 19.21 -11.53
CA TYR A 811 19.15 19.77 -10.24
C TYR A 811 20.69 19.84 -10.15
N GLU A 812 21.22 20.92 -9.55
CA GLU A 812 22.68 21.15 -9.42
C GLU A 812 23.06 21.67 -8.01
N ALA A 813 24.25 21.32 -7.54
CA ALA A 813 24.84 21.80 -6.28
C ALA A 813 26.36 21.88 -6.36
N ASP A 814 26.95 22.97 -5.84
CA ASP A 814 28.40 23.17 -5.81
C ASP A 814 28.95 23.15 -4.38
N LEU A 815 30.08 22.48 -4.19
CA LEU A 815 30.84 22.48 -2.93
C LEU A 815 32.30 22.86 -3.18
N ARG A 816 32.85 23.77 -2.37
CA ARG A 816 34.30 23.99 -2.31
C ARG A 816 34.93 23.09 -1.25
N ALA A 817 35.80 22.18 -1.66
CA ALA A 817 36.54 21.31 -0.76
C ALA A 817 37.55 22.11 0.08
N LYS A 818 37.35 22.18 1.40
CA LYS A 818 38.19 23.01 2.30
C LYS A 818 39.31 22.23 2.98
N ALA A 819 39.09 20.95 3.25
CA ALA A 819 40.04 20.04 3.87
C ALA A 819 40.45 18.92 2.91
N ALA A 820 41.61 18.32 3.16
CA ALA A 820 42.00 17.06 2.52
C ALA A 820 41.36 15.86 3.22
N GLY A 821 41.20 14.77 2.46
CA GLY A 821 40.60 13.49 2.82
C GLY A 821 39.43 13.15 1.89
N LEU A 822 38.62 12.19 2.31
CA LEU A 822 37.52 11.64 1.52
C LEU A 822 36.21 12.36 1.82
N TYR A 823 35.58 12.93 0.79
CA TYR A 823 34.20 13.41 0.85
C TYR A 823 33.29 12.30 0.32
N ARG A 824 32.21 12.02 1.03
CA ARG A 824 31.17 11.05 0.61
C ARG A 824 29.84 11.76 0.49
N PHE A 825 29.09 11.50 -0.57
CA PHE A 825 27.76 12.07 -0.80
C PHE A 825 26.76 10.94 -1.02
N ARG A 826 25.70 10.91 -0.22
CA ARG A 826 24.50 10.13 -0.54
C ARG A 826 23.47 11.11 -1.09
N VAL A 827 23.41 11.24 -2.41
CA VAL A 827 22.43 12.07 -3.10
C VAL A 827 21.08 11.34 -3.03
N ARG A 828 20.02 12.04 -2.65
CA ARG A 828 18.67 11.50 -2.47
C ARG A 828 17.65 12.39 -3.19
N ALA A 829 16.63 11.76 -3.76
CA ALA A 829 15.50 12.41 -4.37
C ALA A 829 14.19 11.81 -3.82
N GLU A 830 13.28 12.66 -3.39
CA GLU A 830 11.92 12.30 -2.95
C GLU A 830 10.91 13.23 -3.65
N GLY A 831 9.81 12.68 -4.13
CA GLY A 831 8.79 13.42 -4.87
C GLY A 831 7.58 12.56 -5.23
N HIS A 832 6.80 12.99 -6.21
CA HIS A 832 5.69 12.21 -6.76
C HIS A 832 5.87 12.00 -8.26
N THR A 833 5.49 10.81 -8.76
CA THR A 833 5.39 10.52 -10.20
C THR A 833 4.32 11.39 -10.86
N THR A 834 4.26 11.39 -12.18
CA THR A 834 3.19 12.05 -12.95
C THR A 834 1.80 11.50 -12.59
N ALA A 835 1.72 10.24 -12.14
CA ALA A 835 0.49 9.61 -11.64
C ALA A 835 0.14 9.98 -10.18
N GLY A 836 1.03 10.68 -9.46
CA GLY A 836 0.84 11.08 -8.07
C GLY A 836 1.37 10.09 -7.02
N ASP A 837 2.06 9.02 -7.42
CA ASP A 837 2.64 8.06 -6.47
C ASP A 837 3.92 8.62 -5.83
N PRO A 838 4.11 8.49 -4.50
CA PRO A 838 5.35 8.93 -3.86
C PRO A 838 6.52 8.05 -4.28
N PHE A 839 7.70 8.64 -4.49
CA PHE A 839 8.93 7.93 -4.81
C PHE A 839 10.10 8.33 -3.91
N ALA A 840 11.06 7.41 -3.75
CA ALA A 840 12.37 7.67 -3.19
C ALA A 840 13.45 7.03 -4.08
N ARG A 841 14.55 7.75 -4.30
CA ARG A 841 15.73 7.30 -5.05
C ARG A 841 17.00 7.83 -4.40
N GLU A 842 18.10 7.10 -4.52
CA GLU A 842 19.40 7.55 -4.02
C GLU A 842 20.59 7.10 -4.88
N LYS A 843 21.73 7.76 -4.67
CA LYS A 843 23.01 7.47 -5.33
C LYS A 843 24.16 7.82 -4.41
N GLY A 844 25.06 6.87 -4.18
CA GLY A 844 26.34 7.10 -3.53
C GLY A 844 27.37 7.68 -4.52
N LEU A 845 28.08 8.73 -4.13
CA LEU A 845 29.19 9.35 -4.85
C LEU A 845 30.34 9.66 -3.88
N THR A 846 31.58 9.69 -4.37
CA THR A 846 32.75 10.08 -3.56
C THR A 846 33.62 11.11 -4.29
N ALA A 847 34.37 11.90 -3.53
CA ALA A 847 35.35 12.84 -4.04
C ALA A 847 36.61 12.82 -3.15
N GLY A 848 37.76 12.59 -3.78
CA GLY A 848 39.07 12.57 -3.10
C GLY A 848 39.71 13.95 -3.11
N VAL A 849 40.34 14.35 -2.01
CA VAL A 849 41.11 15.60 -1.93
C VAL A 849 42.38 15.34 -1.11
N PHE A 850 43.55 15.76 -1.57
CA PHE A 850 44.83 15.49 -0.90
C PHE A 850 45.82 16.64 -1.00
N VAL A 851 46.78 16.68 -0.08
CA VAL A 851 47.83 17.71 -0.02
C VAL A 851 49.12 17.14 -0.60
N GLY A 852 49.36 17.36 -1.89
CA GLY A 852 50.60 16.97 -2.56
C GLY A 852 50.42 16.81 -4.08
N GLU A 853 51.54 16.76 -4.79
CA GLU A 853 51.62 16.12 -6.10
C GLU A 853 52.26 14.73 -5.91
N PRO A 854 51.96 13.74 -6.76
CA PRO A 854 52.70 12.49 -6.76
C PRO A 854 54.17 12.81 -7.03
N SER A 855 55.06 12.46 -6.09
CA SER A 855 56.48 12.79 -6.23
C SER A 855 57.15 11.87 -7.23
N ASP A 856 57.38 12.39 -8.44
CA ASP A 856 58.19 11.76 -9.50
C ASP A 856 59.69 11.69 -9.14
N GLN A 857 60.05 12.03 -7.90
CA GLN A 857 61.39 12.00 -7.35
C GLN A 857 61.37 11.61 -5.87
N ASN A 858 61.61 10.32 -5.60
CA ASN A 858 62.28 9.88 -4.38
C ASN A 858 62.91 8.49 -4.61
N VAL A 859 64.02 8.48 -5.36
CA VAL A 859 65.01 7.39 -5.28
C VAL A 859 65.74 7.56 -3.94
N GLY A 860 65.14 7.04 -2.87
CA GLY A 860 65.69 7.00 -1.53
C GLY A 860 65.86 5.55 -1.08
N GLU A 861 67.10 5.12 -0.91
CA GLU A 861 67.43 3.76 -0.47
C GLU A 861 66.92 3.50 0.96
N GLU A 862 66.11 2.46 1.16
CA GLU A 862 65.98 1.79 2.45
C GLU A 862 66.18 0.27 2.29
N PRO A 863 66.67 -0.42 3.34
CA PRO A 863 67.67 -1.48 3.14
C PRO A 863 67.07 -2.86 2.78
N HIS A 864 67.84 -3.62 2.00
CA HIS A 864 67.57 -5.02 1.67
C HIS A 864 67.43 -5.91 2.92
N GLY A 865 66.20 -6.07 3.42
CA GLY A 865 65.84 -7.08 4.40
C GLY A 865 65.91 -8.49 3.78
N ARG A 866 66.95 -9.26 4.12
CA ARG A 866 67.05 -10.66 3.71
C ARG A 866 65.87 -11.48 4.27
N MET A 867 65.19 -12.16 3.36
CA MET A 867 64.17 -13.17 3.66
C MET A 867 64.76 -14.28 4.57
N PRO A 868 64.22 -14.53 5.78
CA PRO A 868 64.56 -15.72 6.56
C PRO A 868 63.87 -16.96 5.96
N PRO A 869 64.44 -18.17 6.13
CA PRO A 869 63.87 -19.38 5.57
C PRO A 869 62.55 -19.79 6.25
N ARG A 870 61.72 -20.52 5.51
CA ARG A 870 60.43 -21.07 5.98
C ARG A 870 60.61 -21.93 7.25
N PRO A 871 59.74 -21.82 8.25
CA PRO A 871 59.43 -22.96 9.11
C PRO A 871 58.53 -23.95 8.35
N ASP A 872 58.75 -25.24 8.57
CA ASP A 872 57.99 -26.30 7.91
C ASP A 872 56.50 -26.28 8.24
N ARG A 873 55.67 -26.67 7.27
CA ARG A 873 54.28 -27.09 7.52
C ARG A 873 54.32 -28.43 8.27
N ALA A 874 54.18 -28.39 9.60
CA ALA A 874 53.76 -29.52 10.39
C ALA A 874 52.25 -29.43 10.70
N ASP A 875 51.58 -30.57 10.67
CA ASP A 875 50.12 -30.72 10.73
C ASP A 875 49.43 -29.99 11.89
N CYS A 876 48.31 -29.33 11.57
CA CYS A 876 47.28 -28.99 12.56
C CYS A 876 45.99 -29.77 12.21
N PRO A 877 45.60 -30.78 13.01
CA PRO A 877 44.50 -31.67 12.64
C PRO A 877 43.13 -30.99 12.84
N ARG A 878 42.29 -31.07 11.79
CA ARG A 878 40.89 -30.59 11.72
C ARG A 878 39.94 -31.06 12.85
N ALA A 879 40.38 -31.96 13.73
CA ALA A 879 39.58 -32.51 14.83
C ALA A 879 39.44 -31.58 16.04
N ALA A 880 40.42 -30.71 16.32
CA ALA A 880 40.43 -29.91 17.56
C ALA A 880 39.36 -28.80 17.60
N VAL A 881 39.04 -28.20 16.45
CA VAL A 881 38.06 -27.10 16.33
C VAL A 881 36.64 -27.59 16.60
N TRP A 882 36.30 -28.79 16.11
CA TRP A 882 35.00 -29.42 16.35
C TRP A 882 34.73 -29.73 17.82
N GLU A 883 35.77 -30.12 18.56
CA GLU A 883 35.63 -30.47 19.99
C GLU A 883 35.42 -29.24 20.87
N LEU A 884 36.01 -28.09 20.50
CA LEU A 884 35.81 -26.81 21.19
C LEU A 884 34.40 -26.24 20.91
N ALA A 885 33.97 -26.25 19.65
CA ALA A 885 32.63 -25.81 19.25
C ALA A 885 31.51 -26.62 19.94
N ARG A 886 31.67 -27.95 20.05
CA ARG A 886 30.73 -28.82 20.79
C ARG A 886 30.67 -28.47 22.29
N ARG A 887 31.80 -28.19 22.94
CA ARG A 887 31.83 -27.85 24.38
C ARG A 887 31.10 -26.53 24.68
N VAL A 888 31.30 -25.50 23.86
CA VAL A 888 30.60 -24.21 24.02
C VAL A 888 29.09 -24.33 23.78
N LEU A 889 28.66 -25.29 22.95
CA LEU A 889 27.23 -25.51 22.64
C LEU A 889 26.52 -26.47 23.60
N ALA A 890 27.23 -27.21 24.47
CA ALA A 890 26.66 -28.26 25.32
C ALA A 890 26.10 -27.75 26.66
N ASP A 891 26.67 -26.69 27.24
CA ASP A 891 26.20 -26.17 28.53
C ASP A 891 24.87 -25.43 28.40
N SER A 892 23.82 -26.05 28.93
CA SER A 892 22.49 -25.45 29.06
C SER A 892 22.32 -24.81 30.45
N PRO A 893 21.65 -23.66 30.59
CA PRO A 893 21.70 -22.87 31.82
C PRO A 893 20.73 -23.36 32.90
N LYS A 894 21.00 -24.50 33.54
CA LYS A 894 20.37 -24.91 34.80
C LYS A 894 21.37 -25.61 35.74
N GLU A 895 21.36 -25.14 36.99
CA GLU A 895 22.02 -25.71 38.17
C GLU A 895 23.57 -25.73 38.19
N LEU A 896 24.14 -24.65 38.75
CA LEU A 896 25.42 -24.70 39.47
C LEU A 896 25.45 -23.62 40.58
N PHE A 897 24.63 -23.83 41.61
CA PHE A 897 24.74 -23.16 42.91
C PHE A 897 24.75 -24.21 44.03
N SER A 898 25.92 -24.77 44.32
CA SER A 898 26.28 -25.23 45.68
C SER A 898 27.81 -25.35 45.85
N ASP A 899 28.25 -24.91 47.02
CA ASP A 899 29.47 -25.30 47.76
C ASP A 899 30.89 -25.03 47.18
N ALA A 900 31.29 -23.76 47.32
CA ALA A 900 32.48 -23.28 48.06
C ALA A 900 33.85 -24.00 48.00
N VAL A 901 34.90 -23.27 47.58
CA VAL A 901 36.19 -23.08 48.32
C VAL A 901 36.79 -21.66 48.00
N PRO A 902 38.00 -21.22 48.42
CA PRO A 902 38.22 -20.02 49.26
C PRO A 902 38.75 -18.76 48.53
N PRO A 903 38.88 -17.59 49.21
CA PRO A 903 39.23 -16.32 48.57
C PRO A 903 40.74 -15.99 48.53
N VAL A 904 41.21 -15.41 47.41
CA VAL A 904 42.48 -14.65 47.27
C VAL A 904 42.27 -13.51 46.24
N PRO A 905 43.11 -12.47 46.15
CA PRO A 905 42.73 -11.14 46.64
C PRO A 905 42.51 -10.08 45.53
N VAL A 906 41.66 -9.10 45.83
CA VAL A 906 41.32 -7.98 44.93
C VAL A 906 42.35 -6.84 45.04
N PRO A 907 42.84 -6.24 43.93
CA PRO A 907 43.65 -5.03 43.97
C PRO A 907 42.79 -3.80 44.32
N LYS A 908 43.33 -2.91 45.16
CA LYS A 908 42.60 -1.77 45.75
C LYS A 908 42.22 -0.72 44.69
N PRO A 909 40.99 -0.15 44.72
CA PRO A 909 40.66 1.04 43.94
C PRO A 909 41.25 2.32 44.57
N VAL A 910 41.60 3.28 43.72
CA VAL A 910 42.10 4.61 44.09
C VAL A 910 40.95 5.47 44.68
N PRO A 911 41.15 6.19 45.80
CA PRO A 911 40.09 7.01 46.40
C PRO A 911 39.86 8.33 45.65
N LEU A 912 38.59 8.67 45.43
CA LEU A 912 38.13 9.97 44.91
C LEU A 912 38.28 11.11 45.94
N ASP A 913 38.50 12.32 45.44
CA ASP A 913 38.72 13.56 46.22
C ASP A 913 37.58 13.85 47.23
N PRO A 914 37.89 14.06 48.53
CA PRO A 914 36.92 14.45 49.55
C PRO A 914 36.04 15.67 49.20
N LYS A 915 36.52 16.62 48.40
CA LYS A 915 35.78 17.84 48.02
C LYS A 915 34.53 17.52 47.18
N VAL A 916 34.60 16.51 46.32
CA VAL A 916 33.45 16.10 45.47
C VAL A 916 32.34 15.47 46.31
N LYS A 917 32.69 14.75 47.39
CA LYS A 917 31.73 14.15 48.33
C LYS A 917 30.93 15.19 49.13
N GLU A 918 31.55 16.32 49.46
CA GLU A 918 30.91 17.36 50.26
C GLU A 918 29.93 18.20 49.41
N GLU A 919 30.23 18.45 48.14
CA GLU A 919 29.33 19.18 47.23
C GLU A 919 28.06 18.37 46.91
N MET A 920 28.19 17.06 46.67
CA MET A 920 27.04 16.18 46.43
C MET A 920 26.11 16.09 47.66
N ARG A 921 26.66 16.15 48.88
CA ARG A 921 25.86 16.18 50.12
C ARG A 921 25.05 17.46 50.28
N ARG A 922 25.55 18.61 49.81
CA ARG A 922 24.82 19.89 49.89
C ARG A 922 23.64 19.97 48.93
N LYS A 923 23.71 19.36 47.74
CA LYS A 923 22.61 19.36 46.75
C LYS A 923 21.45 18.42 47.09
N ALA A 924 21.63 17.45 47.99
CA ALA A 924 20.59 16.50 48.37
C ALA A 924 19.66 16.97 49.51
N ALA A 925 19.89 18.15 50.10
CA ALA A 925 19.22 18.61 51.31
C ALA A 925 18.03 19.56 51.08
N SER A 926 17.65 19.84 49.83
CA SER A 926 16.55 20.76 49.50
C SER A 926 15.58 20.18 48.47
N LEU A 927 14.48 19.55 48.95
CA LEU A 927 13.10 19.59 48.46
C LEU A 927 12.22 18.59 49.27
N PRO A 928 10.88 18.77 49.38
CA PRO A 928 10.08 18.24 50.51
C PRO A 928 9.36 16.88 50.29
N ARG A 929 8.76 16.35 51.37
CA ARG A 929 8.22 14.98 51.55
C ARG A 929 6.72 14.79 51.22
N GLY A 930 6.36 13.52 50.93
CA GLY A 930 5.04 12.88 51.11
C GLY A 930 4.51 12.24 49.81
N ALA A 931 3.76 11.12 49.75
CA ALA A 931 3.47 9.97 50.63
C ALA A 931 2.82 8.85 49.73
N HIS A 932 2.48 7.60 50.11
CA HIS A 932 2.51 6.82 51.37
C HIS A 932 2.61 5.29 51.04
N PHE A 933 2.96 4.43 52.01
CA PHE A 933 2.83 2.94 51.98
C PHE A 933 1.54 2.51 52.74
N PRO A 934 0.98 1.25 52.70
CA PRO A 934 1.67 -0.05 52.78
C PRO A 934 0.97 -1.23 51.98
N PRO A 935 0.99 -2.54 52.36
CA PRO A 935 1.86 -3.55 51.70
C PRO A 935 1.14 -4.87 51.28
N PRO A 936 1.86 -5.85 50.68
CA PRO A 936 1.33 -7.20 50.43
C PRO A 936 1.71 -8.24 51.51
N GLY A 937 0.81 -9.21 51.73
CA GLY A 937 0.99 -10.44 52.51
C GLY A 937 -0.38 -11.10 52.75
N GLY A 938 -0.53 -12.42 52.90
CA GLY A 938 0.41 -13.52 52.79
C GLY A 938 -0.28 -14.85 53.20
N LEU A 939 0.16 -15.96 52.60
CA LEU A 939 0.01 -17.37 53.00
C LEU A 939 -1.10 -17.80 54.01
N GLN A 940 -1.98 -18.69 53.56
CA GLN A 940 -2.35 -19.97 54.21
C GLN A 940 -3.35 -20.73 53.31
N ASP A 941 -3.65 -22.03 53.45
CA ASP A 941 -2.93 -23.30 53.64
C ASP A 941 -4.06 -24.37 53.80
N GLY A 942 -3.93 -25.55 53.19
CA GLY A 942 -4.92 -26.67 53.28
C GLY A 942 -6.28 -26.47 52.58
N GLY A 943 -7.00 -27.52 52.14
CA GLY A 943 -6.68 -28.96 52.12
C GLY A 943 -7.92 -29.82 51.80
N HIS A 944 -7.71 -31.04 51.27
CA HIS A 944 -8.73 -32.06 50.90
C HIS A 944 -9.71 -31.69 49.76
N GLY A 945 -10.27 -32.64 49.00
CA GLY A 945 -10.12 -34.11 48.99
C GLY A 945 -11.35 -34.77 48.34
N ASP A 946 -11.18 -35.94 47.72
CA ASP A 946 -12.15 -36.67 46.85
C ASP A 946 -12.62 -35.87 45.61
N GLY A 947 -12.96 -36.46 44.46
CA GLY A 947 -13.15 -37.85 44.00
C GLY A 947 -14.21 -37.76 42.87
N GLY A 948 -14.21 -38.48 41.74
CA GLY A 948 -13.61 -39.75 41.35
C GLY A 948 -14.68 -40.49 40.52
N HIS A 949 -14.33 -40.96 39.31
CA HIS A 949 -15.23 -41.52 38.27
C HIS A 949 -16.14 -40.52 37.52
N GLY A 950 -16.48 -40.73 36.24
CA GLY A 950 -15.97 -41.76 35.32
C GLY A 950 -16.78 -41.87 34.00
N ASP A 951 -16.08 -42.36 32.98
CA ASP A 951 -16.55 -43.01 31.73
C ASP A 951 -17.47 -42.31 30.70
N GLY A 952 -17.23 -42.68 29.43
CA GLY A 952 -18.07 -42.41 28.26
C GLY A 952 -17.74 -41.11 27.50
N GLY A 953 -17.38 -41.11 26.21
CA GLY A 953 -17.19 -42.23 25.29
C GLY A 953 -17.41 -41.79 23.83
N THR A 954 -16.36 -41.91 22.99
CA THR A 954 -16.40 -42.04 21.51
C THR A 954 -17.35 -41.17 20.68
N GLY A 955 -16.78 -40.32 19.80
CA GLY A 955 -17.53 -39.72 18.68
C GLY A 955 -16.65 -38.92 17.71
N HIS A 956 -16.37 -39.47 16.53
CA HIS A 956 -15.66 -38.76 15.44
C HIS A 956 -16.44 -37.52 14.94
N ARG A 957 -15.76 -36.39 14.68
CA ARG A 957 -15.31 -35.98 13.32
C ARG A 957 -14.69 -34.57 13.26
N GLU A 958 -13.75 -34.46 12.32
CA GLU A 958 -13.37 -33.27 11.52
C GLU A 958 -12.62 -32.08 12.16
N SER A 959 -11.70 -31.53 11.34
CA SER A 959 -10.72 -30.44 11.50
C SER A 959 -9.79 -30.50 12.72
#